data_AF-A5X383-F1
#
_entry.id   AF-A5X383-F1
#
_cell.length_a   1.000
_cell.length_b   1.000
_cell.length_c   1.000
_cell.angle_alpha   90.00
_cell.angle_beta   90.00
_cell.angle_gamma   90.00
#
_symmetry.space_group_name_H-M   'P 1'
#
loop_
_entity.id
_entity.type
_entity.pdbx_description
1 polymer ?
#
loop_
_entity_poly.entity_id
_entity_poly.type
_entity_poly.pdbx_seq_one_letter_code
_entity_poly.pdbx_strand_id
1 'polypeptide(L)'
;MASGPSLILALLNLCICFLLAESTSKCFIKGDEAYCALKNLYTVPVLPPYIAYLDLTLNYISEIHEKSFYGLEALQILLIQQQEGRLVLRNNAFSGLSNLIRLDLAYNKDLQVDPGAFNGLFNLRVLNLTECKLNGSILSGDYLRPLVSLEQLSLSGNNIPKIRPASFFVNMSKLHIVDVSRNGIYSFCEEDLFHFQGKHFTLLKLQDIKMTDMTPYWSGWNKCGNPFKNMSMTLLDLSQNGFSVDVAVLFFKAIRGTKIHTLILNHSGSMGKGVWYNNLKDPDQNTFTDLSESGVKALDLSNARIFALRNSVFRHMPDLEEISLSANLINQIERDAFYGLDNLRTLNLSHNLLDKIDSGTFKNVRSLETLDLSNNNIRILGSESFQGLPNLVHLSLSENSLQYVHTLARLPQLKKLFLDSNKITSLYGLPRQARNVTTIDLRNNRLRNAEDVYTILVEFPNIETIFLGGNVFSWCVLNAKYSVSPLNKVQFLDLHMTGLQNLWLQGRCLDMFDHLHQLQTLLLQQNMIHSLPKDIFKGLTSLNTLDLSFNSLTYIPNDIFPRSLRILKLAHNHLGSVDPQAFSTLTTLELFGNRFLCDCTLRDFQRWLSQTNVKMFTPAGKLTCAYPEQQRGKSLLHAALCKDKKY
;
A
#
# COMPACT_ATOMS: atom_id res chain seq x y z
N MET A 1 17.85 68.10 44.17
CA MET A 1 17.11 67.14 45.05
C MET A 1 16.10 66.44 44.16
N ALA A 2 16.34 65.14 43.89
CA ALA A 2 15.44 64.00 44.19
C ALA A 2 14.10 64.07 43.44
N SER A 3 13.57 63.09 42.72
CA SER A 3 13.84 61.65 42.51
C SER A 3 12.78 61.16 41.49
N GLY A 4 13.12 60.26 40.56
CA GLY A 4 12.09 59.47 39.85
C GLY A 4 11.60 58.28 40.71
N PRO A 5 10.81 57.32 40.19
CA PRO A 5 10.08 57.27 38.91
C PRO A 5 8.63 56.74 39.05
N SER A 6 7.82 56.79 37.98
CA SER A 6 6.62 55.97 37.83
C SER A 6 6.67 55.22 36.51
N LEU A 7 7.32 54.05 36.56
CA LEU A 7 7.38 53.02 35.53
C LEU A 7 6.01 52.36 35.24
N ILE A 8 4.93 52.81 35.90
CA ILE A 8 3.64 52.12 35.92
C ILE A 8 2.78 52.49 34.70
N LEU A 9 2.99 53.65 34.07
CA LEU A 9 2.23 54.04 32.87
C LEU A 9 2.78 53.46 31.56
N ALA A 10 4.08 53.13 31.49
CA ALA A 10 4.69 52.53 30.30
C ALA A 10 4.45 51.01 30.21
N LEU A 11 4.30 50.33 31.35
CA LEU A 11 4.01 48.89 31.40
C LEU A 11 2.52 48.57 31.12
N LEU A 12 1.59 49.50 31.37
CA LEU A 12 0.17 49.29 31.04
C LEU A 12 -0.12 49.40 29.53
N ASN A 13 0.64 50.18 28.77
CA ASN A 13 0.50 50.23 27.30
C ASN A 13 1.20 49.08 26.56
N LEU A 14 2.17 48.39 27.18
CA LEU A 14 2.74 47.15 26.62
C LEU A 14 1.94 45.89 26.99
N CYS A 15 1.20 45.91 28.11
CA CYS A 15 0.41 44.74 28.53
C CYS A 15 -0.98 44.67 27.86
N ILE A 16 -1.53 45.79 27.37
CA ILE A 16 -2.82 45.81 26.64
C ILE A 16 -2.66 45.37 25.18
N CYS A 17 -1.46 45.45 24.59
CA CYS A 17 -1.18 44.87 23.26
C CYS A 17 -0.93 43.35 23.28
N PHE A 18 -0.64 42.75 24.44
CA PHE A 18 -0.44 41.29 24.56
C PHE A 18 -1.67 40.51 25.03
N LEU A 19 -2.73 41.19 25.48
CA LEU A 19 -3.95 40.55 25.99
C LEU A 19 -5.21 40.81 25.14
N LEU A 20 -5.04 41.34 23.92
CA LEU A 20 -6.11 41.47 22.91
C LEU A 20 -5.87 40.60 21.65
N ALA A 21 -4.87 39.71 21.65
CA ALA A 21 -4.57 38.82 20.54
C ALA A 21 -5.17 37.41 20.66
N GLU A 22 -5.92 37.11 21.72
CA GLU A 22 -6.50 35.76 21.96
C GLU A 22 -7.98 35.61 21.56
N SER A 23 -8.52 36.47 20.68
CA SER A 23 -9.92 36.34 20.25
C SER A 23 -10.24 36.74 18.79
N THR A 24 -9.27 36.83 17.88
CA THR A 24 -9.54 37.30 16.49
C THR A 24 -8.89 36.48 15.36
N SER A 25 -8.02 35.52 15.64
CA SER A 25 -7.51 34.63 14.59
C SER A 25 -8.59 33.64 14.17
N LYS A 26 -9.10 33.77 12.93
CA LYS A 26 -9.93 32.74 12.29
C LYS A 26 -9.18 31.40 12.12
N CYS A 27 -7.86 31.38 12.28
CA CYS A 27 -7.00 30.22 12.11
C CYS A 27 -6.68 29.51 13.44
N PHE A 28 -6.55 28.20 13.38
CA PHE A 28 -6.04 27.38 14.48
C PHE A 28 -4.51 27.34 14.41
N ILE A 29 -3.82 27.70 15.50
CA ILE A 29 -2.35 27.74 15.55
C ILE A 29 -1.85 26.67 16.52
N LYS A 30 -0.86 25.88 16.09
CA LYS A 30 -0.19 24.86 16.91
C LYS A 30 1.32 24.97 16.70
N GLY A 31 2.03 25.52 17.68
CA GLY A 31 3.46 25.79 17.52
C GLY A 31 3.71 26.85 16.45
N ASP A 32 4.52 26.53 15.46
CA ASP A 32 4.86 27.34 14.28
C ASP A 32 3.96 27.06 13.05
N GLU A 33 2.89 26.30 13.23
CA GLU A 33 1.94 25.93 12.18
C GLU A 33 0.61 26.68 12.33
N ALA A 34 0.15 27.31 11.25
CA ALA A 34 -1.14 27.99 11.16
C ALA A 34 -2.08 27.29 10.17
N TYR A 35 -3.20 26.79 10.69
CA TYR A 35 -4.24 26.09 9.96
C TYR A 35 -5.45 27.03 9.72
N CYS A 36 -5.52 27.58 8.51
CA CYS A 36 -6.51 28.56 8.08
C CYS A 36 -7.48 28.02 7.01
N ALA A 37 -7.52 26.71 6.77
CA ALA A 37 -8.39 26.13 5.76
C ALA A 37 -9.88 26.22 6.13
N LEU A 38 -10.75 26.43 5.12
CA LEU A 38 -12.21 26.50 5.28
C LEU A 38 -12.68 27.55 6.29
N LYS A 39 -12.03 28.73 6.31
CA LYS A 39 -12.31 29.81 7.28
C LYS A 39 -13.05 31.00 6.69
N ASN A 40 -13.54 30.89 5.46
CA ASN A 40 -14.19 31.99 4.72
C ASN A 40 -13.32 33.26 4.74
N LEU A 41 -12.03 33.09 4.41
CA LEU A 41 -11.05 34.17 4.33
C LEU A 41 -11.06 34.77 2.93
N TYR A 42 -11.05 36.10 2.85
CA TYR A 42 -10.94 36.84 1.59
C TYR A 42 -9.54 37.45 1.39
N THR A 43 -8.76 37.53 2.47
CA THR A 43 -7.37 37.99 2.51
C THR A 43 -6.57 37.07 3.41
N VAL A 44 -5.25 37.11 3.28
CA VAL A 44 -4.34 36.46 4.23
C VAL A 44 -4.55 37.10 5.62
N PRO A 45 -4.81 36.32 6.67
CA PRO A 45 -5.01 36.85 8.01
C PRO A 45 -3.69 37.29 8.62
N VAL A 46 -3.75 38.23 9.58
CA VAL A 46 -2.58 38.60 10.38
C VAL A 46 -2.21 37.41 11.26
N LEU A 47 -0.96 36.96 11.17
CA LEU A 47 -0.42 35.81 11.89
C LEU A 47 0.90 36.18 12.59
N PRO A 48 1.32 35.42 13.61
CA PRO A 48 2.61 35.64 14.25
C PRO A 48 3.79 35.48 13.27
N PRO A 49 4.86 36.25 13.41
CA PRO A 49 5.96 36.28 12.43
C PRO A 49 6.83 35.02 12.41
N TYR A 50 6.74 34.18 13.44
CA TYR A 50 7.50 32.92 13.54
C TYR A 50 6.83 31.74 12.83
N ILE A 51 5.66 31.93 12.21
CA ILE A 51 4.93 30.85 11.52
C ILE A 51 5.77 30.34 10.34
N ALA A 52 6.06 29.04 10.34
CA ALA A 52 6.83 28.35 9.30
C ALA A 52 5.94 27.57 8.33
N TYR A 53 4.73 27.21 8.74
CA TYR A 53 3.74 26.49 7.93
C TYR A 53 2.40 27.25 7.92
N LEU A 54 1.85 27.47 6.73
CA LEU A 54 0.55 28.13 6.56
C LEU A 54 -0.33 27.41 5.54
N ASP A 55 -1.52 27.01 5.97
CA ASP A 55 -2.55 26.42 5.11
C ASP A 55 -3.76 27.35 4.94
N LEU A 56 -3.92 27.91 3.74
CA LEU A 56 -5.02 28.80 3.31
C LEU A 56 -6.02 28.09 2.38
N THR A 57 -6.03 26.76 2.34
CA THR A 57 -6.84 25.97 1.41
C THR A 57 -8.35 26.21 1.55
N LEU A 58 -9.11 26.16 0.45
CA LEU A 58 -10.57 26.27 0.44
C LEU A 58 -11.08 27.55 1.11
N ASN A 59 -10.58 28.70 0.63
CA ASN A 59 -11.02 30.04 1.04
C ASN A 59 -11.48 30.85 -0.18
N TYR A 60 -11.72 32.14 0.00
CA TYR A 60 -12.22 33.08 -1.02
C TYR A 60 -11.17 34.14 -1.38
N ILE A 61 -9.88 33.84 -1.21
CA ILE A 61 -8.81 34.79 -1.53
C ILE A 61 -8.73 34.91 -3.05
N SER A 62 -9.01 36.10 -3.58
CA SER A 62 -9.03 36.36 -5.02
C SER A 62 -7.75 36.98 -5.56
N GLU A 63 -6.93 37.58 -4.69
CA GLU A 63 -5.71 38.26 -5.10
C GLU A 63 -4.60 38.11 -4.05
N ILE A 64 -3.38 37.83 -4.53
CA ILE A 64 -2.15 37.88 -3.74
C ILE A 64 -1.22 38.92 -4.40
N HIS A 65 -0.73 39.84 -3.59
CA HIS A 65 0.15 40.92 -3.99
C HIS A 65 1.32 41.06 -2.99
N GLU A 66 2.25 41.97 -3.25
CA GLU A 66 3.51 42.14 -2.49
C GLU A 66 3.35 42.25 -0.97
N LYS A 67 2.21 42.76 -0.49
CA LYS A 67 1.94 42.97 0.94
C LYS A 67 1.12 41.85 1.59
N SER A 68 0.67 40.85 0.83
CA SER A 68 -0.23 39.80 1.34
C SER A 68 0.40 38.96 2.44
N PHE A 69 1.73 38.78 2.45
CA PHE A 69 2.46 37.99 3.46
C PHE A 69 3.46 38.83 4.27
N TYR A 70 3.21 40.13 4.41
CA TYR A 70 4.11 41.01 5.15
C TYR A 70 4.28 40.54 6.60
N GLY A 71 5.53 40.41 7.05
CA GLY A 71 5.88 39.94 8.40
C GLY A 71 5.87 38.42 8.58
N LEU A 72 5.74 37.62 7.51
CA LEU A 72 5.78 36.15 7.56
C LEU A 72 7.06 35.59 6.90
N GLU A 73 8.21 36.22 7.13
CA GLU A 73 9.47 35.82 6.47
C GLU A 73 9.98 34.43 6.92
N ALA A 74 9.49 33.90 8.04
CA ALA A 74 9.83 32.57 8.54
C ALA A 74 9.16 31.43 7.76
N LEU A 75 8.20 31.72 6.86
CA LEU A 75 7.46 30.69 6.12
C LEU A 75 8.38 29.81 5.28
N GLN A 76 8.22 28.50 5.45
CA GLN A 76 8.88 27.44 4.68
C GLN A 76 7.88 26.67 3.82
N ILE A 77 6.64 26.50 4.29
CA ILE A 77 5.58 25.79 3.57
C ILE A 77 4.33 26.66 3.51
N LEU A 78 3.83 26.86 2.30
CA LEU A 78 2.62 27.64 2.04
C LEU A 78 1.68 26.87 1.12
N LEU A 79 0.46 26.61 1.61
CA LEU A 79 -0.62 25.98 0.85
C LEU A 79 -1.70 27.02 0.59
N ILE A 80 -2.02 27.24 -0.68
CA ILE A 80 -3.12 28.10 -1.12
C ILE A 80 -3.92 27.31 -2.14
N GLN A 81 -4.42 26.13 -1.75
CA GLN A 81 -5.11 25.25 -2.70
C GLN A 81 -6.58 25.64 -2.85
N GLN A 82 -7.15 25.40 -4.03
CA GLN A 82 -8.58 25.41 -4.30
C GLN A 82 -9.34 26.61 -3.69
N GLN A 83 -8.99 27.84 -4.07
CA GLN A 83 -9.84 29.00 -3.74
C GLN A 83 -11.17 28.93 -4.51
N GLU A 84 -12.26 29.36 -3.88
CA GLU A 84 -13.61 29.30 -4.46
C GLU A 84 -13.76 30.26 -5.66
N GLY A 85 -13.01 31.36 -5.64
CA GLY A 85 -12.93 32.33 -6.71
C GLY A 85 -11.68 32.21 -7.56
N ARG A 86 -11.61 33.03 -8.61
CA ARG A 86 -10.40 33.18 -9.41
C ARG A 86 -9.31 33.82 -8.56
N LEU A 87 -8.17 33.15 -8.45
CA LEU A 87 -6.97 33.65 -7.79
C LEU A 87 -6.06 34.38 -8.81
N VAL A 88 -5.63 35.58 -8.47
CA VAL A 88 -4.67 36.39 -9.24
C VAL A 88 -3.40 36.58 -8.42
N LEU A 89 -2.25 36.16 -8.96
CA LEU A 89 -0.94 36.38 -8.38
C LEU A 89 -0.27 37.57 -9.09
N ARG A 90 -0.17 38.70 -8.37
CA ARG A 90 0.45 39.93 -8.89
C ARG A 90 1.96 39.82 -8.89
N ASN A 91 2.62 40.69 -9.65
CA ASN A 91 4.08 40.85 -9.57
C ASN A 91 4.55 41.01 -8.11
N ASN A 92 5.64 40.32 -7.77
CA ASN A 92 6.25 40.31 -6.43
C ASN A 92 5.35 39.77 -5.30
N ALA A 93 4.28 39.03 -5.63
CA ALA A 93 3.34 38.40 -4.69
C ALA A 93 4.01 37.70 -3.50
N PHE A 94 5.18 37.07 -3.72
CA PHE A 94 5.89 36.31 -2.70
C PHE A 94 7.30 36.86 -2.40
N SER A 95 7.57 38.11 -2.74
CA SER A 95 8.92 38.69 -2.66
C SER A 95 9.55 38.68 -1.26
N GLY A 96 8.73 38.77 -0.21
CA GLY A 96 9.17 38.67 1.18
C GLY A 96 9.45 37.24 1.68
N LEU A 97 9.07 36.20 0.92
CA LEU A 97 9.11 34.80 1.36
C LEU A 97 10.38 34.06 0.92
N SER A 98 11.54 34.66 1.19
CA SER A 98 12.83 34.12 0.74
C SER A 98 13.19 32.76 1.35
N ASN A 99 12.60 32.38 2.49
CA ASN A 99 12.80 31.08 3.15
C ASN A 99 11.84 29.98 2.66
N LEU A 100 10.93 30.31 1.73
CA LEU A 100 9.91 29.36 1.30
C LEU A 100 10.55 28.20 0.52
N ILE A 101 10.26 26.98 0.96
CA ILE A 101 10.76 25.72 0.39
C ILE A 101 9.68 25.07 -0.48
N ARG A 102 8.42 25.13 -0.06
CA ARG A 102 7.27 24.54 -0.77
C ARG A 102 6.13 25.55 -0.92
N LEU A 103 5.67 25.69 -2.16
CA LEU A 103 4.49 26.45 -2.52
C LEU A 103 3.51 25.53 -3.25
N ASP A 104 2.31 25.40 -2.70
CA ASP A 104 1.26 24.56 -3.26
C ASP A 104 0.04 25.40 -3.64
N LEU A 105 -0.15 25.54 -4.95
CA LEU A 105 -1.21 26.33 -5.58
C LEU A 105 -2.21 25.44 -6.32
N ALA A 106 -2.22 24.14 -6.06
CA ALA A 106 -3.04 23.19 -6.80
C ALA A 106 -4.54 23.52 -6.74
N TYR A 107 -5.25 23.15 -7.81
CA TYR A 107 -6.71 23.25 -7.95
C TYR A 107 -7.29 24.67 -7.91
N ASN A 108 -6.46 25.71 -8.03
CA ASN A 108 -6.94 27.06 -8.31
C ASN A 108 -7.31 27.18 -9.78
N LYS A 109 -8.55 26.86 -10.12
CA LYS A 109 -9.04 26.93 -11.50
C LYS A 109 -8.96 28.37 -12.01
N ASP A 110 -8.50 28.53 -13.26
CA ASP A 110 -8.34 29.83 -13.93
C ASP A 110 -7.34 30.75 -13.22
N LEU A 111 -6.31 30.17 -12.58
CA LEU A 111 -5.22 30.90 -11.92
C LEU A 111 -4.55 31.88 -12.90
N GLN A 112 -4.52 33.15 -12.53
CA GLN A 112 -3.78 34.18 -13.26
C GLN A 112 -2.46 34.46 -12.56
N VAL A 113 -1.38 34.44 -13.31
CA VAL A 113 -0.02 34.64 -12.79
C VAL A 113 0.63 35.76 -13.59
N ASP A 114 1.01 36.85 -12.95
CA ASP A 114 1.84 37.87 -13.57
C ASP A 114 3.28 37.32 -13.79
N PRO A 115 4.02 37.74 -14.83
CA PRO A 115 5.36 37.24 -15.12
C PRO A 115 6.36 37.32 -13.96
N GLY A 116 6.24 38.32 -13.08
CA GLY A 116 7.08 38.51 -11.91
C GLY A 116 6.45 38.02 -10.59
N ALA A 117 5.39 37.21 -10.63
CA ALA A 117 4.69 36.79 -9.40
C ALA A 117 5.59 36.00 -8.44
N PHE A 118 6.49 35.18 -8.97
CA PHE A 118 7.40 34.32 -8.19
C PHE A 118 8.75 34.97 -7.85
N ASN A 119 8.91 36.27 -8.09
CA ASN A 119 10.11 37.01 -7.67
C ASN A 119 10.32 36.87 -6.15
N GLY A 120 11.56 36.65 -5.72
CA GLY A 120 11.92 36.47 -4.30
C GLY A 120 12.03 35.01 -3.84
N LEU A 121 11.52 34.06 -4.61
CA LEU A 121 11.45 32.64 -4.23
C LEU A 121 12.72 31.85 -4.60
N PHE A 122 13.90 32.35 -4.25
CA PHE A 122 15.19 31.77 -4.68
C PHE A 122 15.51 30.42 -4.04
N ASN A 123 14.93 30.14 -2.86
CA ASN A 123 15.12 28.89 -2.10
C ASN A 123 13.99 27.86 -2.33
N LEU A 124 12.99 28.19 -3.15
CA LEU A 124 11.87 27.30 -3.41
C LEU A 124 12.36 26.03 -4.10
N ARG A 125 11.99 24.87 -3.53
CA ARG A 125 12.34 23.54 -4.03
C ARG A 125 11.16 22.83 -4.67
N VAL A 126 9.95 23.06 -4.16
CA VAL A 126 8.73 22.38 -4.63
C VAL A 126 7.68 23.41 -5.02
N LEU A 127 7.26 23.36 -6.27
CA LEU A 127 6.15 24.16 -6.79
C LEU A 127 5.07 23.23 -7.38
N ASN A 128 3.86 23.31 -6.81
CA ASN A 128 2.70 22.57 -7.30
C ASN A 128 1.67 23.52 -7.92
N LEU A 129 1.44 23.35 -9.22
CA LEU A 129 0.50 24.10 -10.06
C LEU A 129 -0.48 23.15 -10.77
N THR A 130 -0.82 22.03 -10.13
CA THR A 130 -1.73 21.02 -10.66
C THR A 130 -3.15 21.58 -10.83
N GLU A 131 -3.81 21.30 -11.95
CA GLU A 131 -5.23 21.61 -12.20
C GLU A 131 -5.56 23.12 -12.09
N CYS A 132 -4.63 23.97 -12.55
CA CYS A 132 -4.76 25.43 -12.52
C CYS A 132 -5.27 26.05 -13.83
N LYS A 133 -5.54 25.24 -14.87
CA LYS A 133 -5.86 25.65 -16.24
C LYS A 133 -4.79 26.52 -16.93
N LEU A 134 -3.53 26.40 -16.52
CA LEU A 134 -2.42 27.14 -17.12
C LEU A 134 -2.17 26.68 -18.56
N ASN A 135 -1.70 27.57 -19.42
CA ASN A 135 -1.29 27.24 -20.79
C ASN A 135 0.24 27.07 -20.88
N GLY A 136 0.77 26.77 -22.07
CA GLY A 136 2.21 26.54 -22.29
C GLY A 136 3.14 27.70 -21.92
N SER A 137 2.63 28.93 -21.74
CA SER A 137 3.44 30.09 -21.35
C SER A 137 4.12 29.90 -20.00
N ILE A 138 3.56 29.08 -19.09
CA ILE A 138 4.19 28.81 -17.79
C ILE A 138 5.59 28.17 -17.94
N LEU A 139 5.81 27.40 -19.01
CA LEU A 139 7.11 26.78 -19.33
C LEU A 139 7.95 27.64 -20.27
N SER A 140 7.33 28.29 -21.27
CA SER A 140 8.06 29.02 -22.32
C SER A 140 8.34 30.49 -22.01
N GLY A 141 7.62 31.07 -21.04
CA GLY A 141 7.82 32.44 -20.57
C GLY A 141 8.74 32.53 -19.34
N ASP A 142 8.90 33.75 -18.83
CA ASP A 142 9.84 34.07 -17.74
C ASP A 142 9.30 33.82 -16.32
N TYR A 143 8.08 33.27 -16.18
CA TYR A 143 7.40 33.08 -14.89
C TYR A 143 8.28 32.34 -13.86
N LEU A 144 8.92 31.24 -14.29
CA LEU A 144 9.69 30.35 -13.40
C LEU A 144 11.17 30.73 -13.29
N ARG A 145 11.61 31.79 -14.01
CA ARG A 145 13.01 32.23 -14.03
C ARG A 145 13.60 32.52 -12.64
N PRO A 146 12.86 33.07 -11.65
CA PRO A 146 13.42 33.32 -10.32
C PRO A 146 13.73 32.05 -9.50
N LEU A 147 13.18 30.89 -9.86
CA LEU A 147 13.14 29.68 -9.04
C LEU A 147 14.41 28.82 -9.20
N VAL A 148 15.59 29.40 -9.01
CA VAL A 148 16.89 28.76 -9.30
C VAL A 148 17.18 27.50 -8.46
N SER A 149 16.51 27.32 -7.32
CA SER A 149 16.66 26.13 -6.46
C SER A 149 15.59 25.07 -6.66
N LEU A 150 14.72 25.21 -7.66
CA LEU A 150 13.59 24.29 -7.86
C LEU A 150 14.06 22.86 -8.15
N GLU A 151 13.55 21.92 -7.37
CA GLU A 151 13.82 20.47 -7.47
C GLU A 151 12.63 19.74 -8.12
N GLN A 152 11.41 20.16 -7.78
CA GLN A 152 10.15 19.57 -8.25
C GLN A 152 9.19 20.62 -8.82
N LEU A 153 8.67 20.32 -10.01
CA LEU A 153 7.62 21.10 -10.68
C LEU A 153 6.45 20.20 -11.08
N SER A 154 5.26 20.47 -10.53
CA SER A 154 4.03 19.76 -10.88
C SER A 154 3.08 20.67 -11.66
N LEU A 155 2.81 20.28 -12.90
CA LEU A 155 1.95 20.96 -13.88
C LEU A 155 0.85 20.02 -14.41
N SER A 156 0.53 18.96 -13.67
CA SER A 156 -0.49 17.98 -14.05
C SER A 156 -1.86 18.65 -14.27
N GLY A 157 -2.65 18.18 -15.25
CA GLY A 157 -4.05 18.62 -15.40
C GLY A 157 -4.21 20.07 -15.88
N ASN A 158 -3.25 20.57 -16.65
CA ASN A 158 -3.31 21.92 -17.22
C ASN A 158 -3.63 21.87 -18.73
N ASN A 159 -3.59 23.03 -19.39
CA ASN A 159 -3.86 23.20 -20.82
C ASN A 159 -2.56 23.41 -21.61
N ILE A 160 -1.50 22.66 -21.29
CA ILE A 160 -0.20 22.79 -21.96
C ILE A 160 -0.21 21.99 -23.28
N PRO A 161 -0.09 22.61 -24.47
CA PRO A 161 -0.14 21.90 -25.73
C PRO A 161 1.22 21.32 -26.16
N LYS A 162 2.32 21.88 -25.65
CA LYS A 162 3.71 21.46 -25.93
C LYS A 162 4.60 21.72 -24.71
N ILE A 163 5.53 20.82 -24.45
CA ILE A 163 6.55 20.98 -23.42
C ILE A 163 7.67 21.82 -24.05
N ARG A 164 7.69 23.13 -23.82
CA ARG A 164 8.73 24.04 -24.35
C ARG A 164 9.34 24.87 -23.22
N PRO A 165 10.28 24.31 -22.44
CA PRO A 165 10.97 25.07 -21.41
C PRO A 165 11.77 26.22 -22.02
N ALA A 166 11.70 27.38 -21.39
CA ALA A 166 12.54 28.54 -21.70
C ALA A 166 14.03 28.26 -21.46
N SER A 167 14.90 29.11 -22.03
CA SER A 167 16.35 28.89 -22.01
C SER A 167 16.98 28.86 -20.61
N PHE A 168 16.36 29.52 -19.62
CA PHE A 168 16.87 29.51 -18.25
C PHE A 168 16.80 28.13 -17.58
N PHE A 169 15.96 27.20 -18.07
CA PHE A 169 15.90 25.85 -17.53
C PHE A 169 17.23 25.11 -17.66
N VAL A 170 18.08 25.47 -18.63
CA VAL A 170 19.45 24.94 -18.74
C VAL A 170 20.22 25.12 -17.43
N ASN A 171 20.07 26.28 -16.79
CA ASN A 171 20.76 26.64 -15.55
C ASN A 171 20.07 26.14 -14.27
N MET A 172 18.85 25.61 -14.37
CA MET A 172 18.13 25.00 -13.23
C MET A 172 18.67 23.59 -12.93
N SER A 173 19.89 23.50 -12.43
CA SER A 173 20.61 22.22 -12.25
C SER A 173 20.00 21.30 -11.19
N LYS A 174 19.24 21.85 -10.24
CA LYS A 174 18.55 21.08 -9.20
C LYS A 174 17.24 20.46 -9.68
N LEU A 175 16.68 20.88 -10.81
CA LEU A 175 15.38 20.38 -11.26
C LEU A 175 15.51 18.93 -11.75
N HIS A 176 14.89 17.99 -11.02
CA HIS A 176 14.99 16.55 -11.31
C HIS A 176 13.63 15.82 -11.23
N ILE A 177 12.55 16.48 -10.79
CA ILE A 177 11.18 15.95 -10.82
C ILE A 177 10.29 16.88 -11.61
N VAL A 178 9.70 16.38 -12.70
CA VAL A 178 8.75 17.14 -13.52
C VAL A 178 7.54 16.28 -13.82
N ASP A 179 6.36 16.80 -13.47
CA ASP A 179 5.06 16.19 -13.80
C ASP A 179 4.26 17.10 -14.72
N VAL A 180 4.07 16.67 -15.96
CA VAL A 180 3.25 17.34 -16.97
C VAL A 180 2.09 16.45 -17.42
N SER A 181 1.69 15.50 -16.58
CA SER A 181 0.61 14.55 -16.88
C SER A 181 -0.74 15.24 -17.15
N ARG A 182 -1.68 14.54 -17.79
CA ARG A 182 -3.05 15.02 -18.02
C ARG A 182 -3.08 16.40 -18.71
N ASN A 183 -2.20 16.61 -19.68
CA ASN A 183 -2.13 17.82 -20.50
C ASN A 183 -2.47 17.51 -21.96
N GLY A 184 -2.84 18.54 -22.72
CA GLY A 184 -3.17 18.47 -24.15
C GLY A 184 -1.96 18.31 -25.08
N ILE A 185 -0.96 17.52 -24.72
CA ILE A 185 0.27 17.36 -25.50
C ILE A 185 0.05 16.32 -26.61
N TYR A 186 -0.04 16.78 -27.85
CA TYR A 186 -0.34 15.95 -29.03
C TYR A 186 0.89 15.27 -29.64
N SER A 187 2.04 15.94 -29.58
CA SER A 187 3.36 15.42 -29.94
C SER A 187 4.44 16.12 -29.12
N PHE A 188 5.61 15.49 -28.99
CA PHE A 188 6.79 16.12 -28.40
C PHE A 188 8.06 15.60 -29.08
N CYS A 189 8.91 16.52 -29.50
CA CYS A 189 10.13 16.24 -30.26
C CYS A 189 11.38 16.82 -29.59
N GLU A 190 12.55 16.53 -30.14
CA GLU A 190 13.85 17.03 -29.67
C GLU A 190 13.85 18.55 -29.48
N GLU A 191 13.26 19.29 -30.42
CA GLU A 191 13.15 20.76 -30.36
C GLU A 191 12.26 21.25 -29.21
N ASP A 192 11.27 20.46 -28.79
CA ASP A 192 10.33 20.85 -27.76
C ASP A 192 11.04 20.78 -26.40
N LEU A 193 11.78 19.70 -26.12
CA LEU A 193 12.46 19.48 -24.83
C LEU A 193 13.91 20.00 -24.79
N PHE A 194 14.32 20.82 -25.77
CA PHE A 194 15.71 21.23 -25.97
C PHE A 194 16.40 21.81 -24.71
N HIS A 195 15.72 22.66 -23.93
CA HIS A 195 16.32 23.26 -22.72
C HIS A 195 16.28 22.36 -21.47
N PHE A 196 15.83 21.10 -21.60
CA PHE A 196 16.05 20.06 -20.60
C PHE A 196 17.25 19.16 -20.88
N GLN A 197 17.90 19.29 -22.05
CA GLN A 197 19.07 18.49 -22.39
C GLN A 197 20.19 18.66 -21.34
N GLY A 198 20.91 17.57 -21.06
CA GLY A 198 21.96 17.50 -20.04
C GLY A 198 21.46 17.19 -18.62
N LYS A 199 20.13 17.12 -18.40
CA LYS A 199 19.56 16.82 -17.08
C LYS A 199 19.38 15.33 -16.83
N HIS A 200 19.50 14.97 -15.56
CA HIS A 200 19.04 13.69 -15.03
C HIS A 200 17.73 13.91 -14.26
N PHE A 201 16.67 13.21 -14.66
CA PHE A 201 15.39 13.25 -13.95
C PHE A 201 15.25 12.03 -13.06
N THR A 202 15.03 12.23 -11.76
CA THR A 202 14.55 11.14 -10.91
C THR A 202 13.15 10.71 -11.34
N LEU A 203 12.32 11.66 -11.76
CA LEU A 203 10.98 11.39 -12.28
C LEU A 203 10.66 12.37 -13.40
N LEU A 204 10.42 11.83 -14.61
CA LEU A 204 9.73 12.54 -15.67
C LEU A 204 8.38 11.87 -15.90
N LYS A 205 7.31 12.57 -15.54
CA LYS A 205 5.94 12.05 -15.62
C LYS A 205 5.17 12.67 -16.77
N LEU A 206 4.88 11.82 -17.74
CA LEU A 206 4.15 12.08 -18.98
C LEU A 206 2.91 11.17 -19.05
N GLN A 207 2.23 10.98 -17.92
CA GLN A 207 1.02 10.15 -17.84
C GLN A 207 -0.17 10.84 -18.52
N ASP A 208 -1.01 10.11 -19.26
CA ASP A 208 -2.25 10.60 -19.89
C ASP A 208 -2.03 11.91 -20.66
N ILE A 209 -0.98 11.94 -21.47
CA ILE A 209 -0.77 12.97 -22.48
C ILE A 209 -1.42 12.49 -23.79
N LYS A 210 -2.06 13.41 -24.53
CA LYS A 210 -2.92 13.01 -25.66
C LYS A 210 -2.22 12.17 -26.72
N MET A 211 -0.98 12.51 -27.08
CA MET A 211 -0.13 11.80 -28.06
C MET A 211 -0.82 11.44 -29.39
N THR A 212 -1.91 12.14 -29.77
CA THR A 212 -2.71 11.75 -30.94
C THR A 212 -2.03 12.04 -32.26
N ASP A 213 -0.99 12.86 -32.29
CA ASP A 213 -0.23 13.11 -33.52
C ASP A 213 0.81 12.02 -33.75
N MET A 214 1.40 11.43 -32.70
CA MET A 214 2.51 10.46 -32.78
C MET A 214 2.05 9.04 -33.19
N THR A 215 1.23 8.96 -34.24
CA THR A 215 0.70 7.72 -34.83
C THR A 215 1.66 7.17 -35.90
N PRO A 216 1.46 5.92 -36.38
CA PRO A 216 2.28 5.38 -37.47
C PRO A 216 2.22 6.15 -38.79
N TYR A 217 1.17 6.93 -39.00
CA TYR A 217 0.96 7.72 -40.23
C TYR A 217 1.49 9.15 -40.13
N TRP A 218 2.08 9.51 -38.98
CA TRP A 218 2.58 10.85 -38.76
C TRP A 218 3.86 11.12 -39.55
N SER A 219 3.79 12.09 -40.47
CA SER A 219 4.96 12.50 -41.28
C SER A 219 6.07 13.17 -40.45
N GLY A 220 5.78 13.55 -39.19
CA GLY A 220 6.71 14.21 -38.29
C GLY A 220 7.83 13.32 -37.73
N TRP A 221 7.70 11.99 -37.77
CA TRP A 221 8.72 11.07 -37.24
C TRP A 221 10.12 11.34 -37.80
N ASN A 222 10.22 11.64 -39.11
CA ASN A 222 11.50 11.90 -39.78
C ASN A 222 12.20 13.20 -39.31
N LYS A 223 11.46 14.12 -38.69
CA LYS A 223 11.96 15.42 -38.22
C LYS A 223 12.04 15.52 -36.69
N CYS A 224 11.43 14.59 -35.97
CA CYS A 224 11.22 14.71 -34.53
C CYS A 224 12.51 14.63 -33.71
N GLY A 225 13.54 13.93 -34.20
CA GLY A 225 14.77 13.68 -33.43
C GLY A 225 14.50 12.83 -32.18
N ASN A 226 15.45 12.81 -31.23
CA ASN A 226 15.25 12.15 -29.94
C ASN A 226 14.71 13.17 -28.93
N PRO A 227 13.44 13.06 -28.46
CA PRO A 227 12.88 14.00 -27.49
C PRO A 227 13.65 14.07 -26.16
N PHE A 228 14.42 13.05 -25.83
CA PHE A 228 15.21 12.92 -24.60
C PHE A 228 16.72 12.93 -24.86
N LYS A 229 17.15 13.58 -25.95
CA LYS A 229 18.56 13.67 -26.32
C LYS A 229 19.41 14.21 -25.16
N ASN A 230 20.48 13.52 -24.84
CA ASN A 230 21.39 13.87 -23.73
C ASN A 230 20.66 14.03 -22.37
N MET A 231 19.54 13.35 -22.18
CA MET A 231 18.83 13.24 -20.90
C MET A 231 18.93 11.82 -20.38
N SER A 232 18.70 11.66 -19.08
CA SER A 232 18.55 10.34 -18.45
C SER A 232 17.46 10.37 -17.39
N MET A 233 16.85 9.22 -17.11
CA MET A 233 15.80 9.12 -16.10
C MET A 233 16.00 7.92 -15.16
N THR A 234 15.76 8.12 -13.86
CA THR A 234 15.49 7.01 -12.94
C THR A 234 14.12 6.42 -13.24
N LEU A 235 13.10 7.26 -13.41
CA LEU A 235 11.74 6.83 -13.73
C LEU A 235 11.16 7.68 -14.86
N LEU A 236 10.73 7.02 -15.93
CA LEU A 236 9.93 7.59 -16.99
C LEU A 236 8.52 6.98 -16.93
N ASP A 237 7.56 7.80 -16.55
CA ASP A 237 6.14 7.40 -16.47
C ASP A 237 5.40 7.86 -17.72
N LEU A 238 5.03 6.89 -18.55
CA LEU A 238 4.26 7.05 -19.78
C LEU A 238 2.90 6.35 -19.67
N SER A 239 2.40 6.16 -18.45
CA SER A 239 1.15 5.47 -18.19
C SER A 239 -0.04 6.16 -18.85
N GLN A 240 -1.10 5.39 -19.17
CA GLN A 240 -2.34 5.87 -19.78
C GLN A 240 -2.18 6.56 -21.14
N ASN A 241 -0.98 6.54 -21.73
CA ASN A 241 -0.79 6.93 -23.12
C ASN A 241 -1.24 5.76 -24.01
N GLY A 242 -1.91 6.07 -25.11
CA GLY A 242 -2.49 5.07 -26.04
C GLY A 242 -1.46 4.35 -26.90
N PHE A 243 -0.46 3.70 -26.30
CA PHE A 243 0.56 2.96 -27.04
C PHE A 243 -0.01 1.68 -27.67
N SER A 244 -0.13 1.65 -29.00
CA SER A 244 -0.19 0.39 -29.73
C SER A 244 1.22 -0.16 -29.99
N VAL A 245 1.35 -1.43 -30.38
CA VAL A 245 2.66 -2.00 -30.76
C VAL A 245 3.33 -1.17 -31.86
N ASP A 246 2.59 -0.76 -32.90
CA ASP A 246 3.14 0.02 -34.00
C ASP A 246 3.61 1.43 -33.55
N VAL A 247 2.88 2.07 -32.62
CA VAL A 247 3.30 3.34 -32.01
C VAL A 247 4.52 3.15 -31.12
N ALA A 248 4.54 2.07 -30.32
CA ALA A 248 5.65 1.76 -29.41
C ALA A 248 6.96 1.58 -30.17
N VAL A 249 6.96 0.82 -31.27
CA VAL A 249 8.14 0.63 -32.13
C VAL A 249 8.70 1.96 -32.62
N LEU A 250 7.84 2.85 -33.13
CA LEU A 250 8.28 4.16 -33.64
C LEU A 250 8.77 5.08 -32.52
N PHE A 251 8.08 5.06 -31.37
CA PHE A 251 8.47 5.85 -30.21
C PHE A 251 9.82 5.40 -29.63
N PHE A 252 10.02 4.09 -29.43
CA PHE A 252 11.28 3.55 -28.93
C PHE A 252 12.44 3.79 -29.90
N LYS A 253 12.18 3.74 -31.21
CA LYS A 253 13.14 4.18 -32.21
C LYS A 253 13.55 5.65 -32.06
N ALA A 254 12.58 6.53 -31.78
CA ALA A 254 12.86 7.95 -31.56
C ALA A 254 13.68 8.19 -30.29
N ILE A 255 13.43 7.44 -29.21
CA ILE A 255 14.15 7.59 -27.93
C ILE A 255 15.39 6.70 -27.81
N ARG A 256 15.86 6.11 -28.92
CA ARG A 256 17.01 5.19 -28.91
C ARG A 256 18.23 5.81 -28.19
N GLY A 257 18.84 5.01 -27.31
CA GLY A 257 20.02 5.38 -26.54
C GLY A 257 19.75 6.22 -25.29
N THR A 258 18.50 6.64 -25.05
CA THR A 258 18.12 7.36 -23.83
C THR A 258 18.25 6.45 -22.62
N LYS A 259 19.01 6.87 -21.59
CA LYS A 259 19.20 6.05 -20.38
C LYS A 259 17.98 6.13 -19.48
N ILE A 260 17.31 5.00 -19.29
CA ILE A 260 16.07 4.89 -18.51
C ILE A 260 16.22 3.69 -17.58
N HIS A 261 16.16 3.90 -16.27
CA HIS A 261 16.21 2.80 -15.31
C HIS A 261 14.84 2.09 -15.21
N THR A 262 13.78 2.83 -14.90
CA THR A 262 12.40 2.32 -14.78
C THR A 262 11.51 2.95 -15.85
N LEU A 263 10.86 2.11 -16.65
CA LEU A 263 9.92 2.50 -17.69
C LEU A 263 8.52 2.01 -17.32
N ILE A 264 7.58 2.94 -17.15
CA ILE A 264 6.18 2.62 -16.82
C ILE A 264 5.30 2.92 -18.03
N LEU A 265 4.60 1.89 -18.51
CA LEU A 265 3.67 1.89 -19.63
C LEU A 265 2.29 1.34 -19.19
N ASN A 266 1.97 1.49 -17.91
CA ASN A 266 0.75 0.99 -17.30
C ASN A 266 -0.49 1.60 -17.97
N HIS A 267 -1.57 0.83 -18.15
CA HIS A 267 -2.79 1.26 -18.85
C HIS A 267 -2.56 1.68 -20.32
N SER A 268 -1.58 1.08 -21.00
CA SER A 268 -1.39 1.21 -22.45
C SER A 268 -2.50 0.44 -23.19
N GLY A 269 -3.71 1.00 -23.23
CA GLY A 269 -4.93 0.30 -23.67
C GLY A 269 -4.94 -0.26 -25.11
N SER A 270 -3.84 -0.14 -25.87
CA SER A 270 -3.72 -0.55 -27.27
C SER A 270 -2.55 -1.53 -27.56
N MET A 271 -1.77 -1.98 -26.58
CA MET A 271 -0.62 -2.89 -26.81
C MET A 271 -0.99 -4.37 -26.92
N GLY A 272 -2.25 -4.77 -26.72
CA GLY A 272 -2.65 -6.17 -26.73
C GLY A 272 -3.83 -6.48 -27.63
N LYS A 273 -3.89 -7.74 -28.10
CA LYS A 273 -4.98 -8.24 -28.94
C LYS A 273 -6.24 -8.40 -28.08
N GLY A 274 -7.11 -7.39 -28.09
CA GLY A 274 -8.38 -7.44 -27.35
C GLY A 274 -9.23 -8.66 -27.77
N VAL A 275 -9.96 -9.25 -26.82
CA VAL A 275 -10.72 -10.52 -27.03
C VAL A 275 -11.79 -10.40 -28.12
N TRP A 276 -12.29 -9.19 -28.40
CA TRP A 276 -13.37 -8.92 -29.35
C TRP A 276 -12.93 -8.13 -30.60
N TYR A 277 -11.68 -7.66 -30.65
CA TYR A 277 -11.17 -6.80 -31.72
C TYR A 277 -9.83 -7.34 -32.23
N ASN A 278 -9.85 -8.06 -33.35
CA ASN A 278 -8.67 -8.68 -33.98
C ASN A 278 -7.67 -7.69 -34.59
N ASN A 279 -7.86 -6.38 -34.44
CA ASN A 279 -7.04 -5.36 -35.10
C ASN A 279 -5.78 -4.96 -34.33
N LEU A 280 -5.66 -5.37 -33.06
CA LEU A 280 -4.49 -5.06 -32.23
C LEU A 280 -3.53 -6.25 -32.16
N LYS A 281 -2.23 -5.94 -32.12
CA LYS A 281 -1.14 -6.92 -32.02
C LYS A 281 -0.66 -6.97 -30.58
N ASP A 282 -0.30 -8.16 -30.10
CA ASP A 282 0.50 -8.29 -28.88
C ASP A 282 1.97 -7.94 -29.17
N PRO A 283 2.75 -7.51 -28.17
CA PRO A 283 4.18 -7.24 -28.35
C PRO A 283 4.94 -8.50 -28.76
N ASP A 284 5.88 -8.33 -29.67
CA ASP A 284 6.74 -9.39 -30.21
C ASP A 284 8.23 -9.11 -29.94
N GLN A 285 9.10 -10.03 -30.38
CA GLN A 285 10.55 -9.91 -30.23
C GLN A 285 11.16 -8.62 -30.81
N ASN A 286 10.46 -7.93 -31.72
CA ASN A 286 10.95 -6.73 -32.38
C ASN A 286 10.43 -5.45 -31.71
N THR A 287 9.36 -5.53 -30.92
CA THR A 287 8.65 -4.38 -30.33
C THR A 287 9.57 -3.49 -29.49
N PHE A 288 10.51 -4.08 -28.75
CA PHE A 288 11.41 -3.36 -27.83
C PHE A 288 12.87 -3.26 -28.34
N THR A 289 13.12 -3.48 -29.63
CA THR A 289 14.49 -3.56 -30.19
C THR A 289 15.35 -2.32 -29.91
N ASP A 290 14.77 -1.14 -30.09
CA ASP A 290 15.46 0.15 -29.94
C ASP A 290 15.68 0.56 -28.46
N LEU A 291 15.19 -0.24 -27.49
CA LEU A 291 15.50 -0.07 -26.07
C LEU A 291 16.79 -0.76 -25.62
N SER A 292 17.46 -1.51 -26.51
CA SER A 292 18.69 -2.25 -26.19
C SER A 292 19.84 -1.43 -25.62
N GLU A 293 19.94 -0.17 -26.02
CA GLU A 293 20.97 0.75 -25.51
C GLU A 293 20.48 1.61 -24.33
N SER A 294 19.24 1.41 -23.87
CA SER A 294 18.59 2.26 -22.85
C SER A 294 18.89 1.84 -21.41
N GLY A 295 19.31 0.58 -21.18
CA GLY A 295 19.67 0.08 -19.85
C GLY A 295 18.48 -0.06 -18.88
N VAL A 296 17.30 -0.43 -19.41
CA VAL A 296 16.07 -0.58 -18.62
C VAL A 296 16.20 -1.77 -17.66
N LYS A 297 16.00 -1.49 -16.37
CA LYS A 297 16.04 -2.47 -15.29
C LYS A 297 14.66 -2.88 -14.78
N ALA A 298 13.70 -1.96 -14.84
CA ALA A 298 12.33 -2.23 -14.41
C ALA A 298 11.33 -1.80 -15.49
N LEU A 299 10.41 -2.69 -15.84
CA LEU A 299 9.39 -2.46 -16.85
C LEU A 299 8.00 -2.78 -16.30
N ASP A 300 7.10 -1.79 -16.33
CA ASP A 300 5.69 -1.98 -15.99
C ASP A 300 4.83 -1.88 -17.25
N LEU A 301 4.25 -3.02 -17.65
CA LEU A 301 3.30 -3.19 -18.75
C LEU A 301 1.94 -3.67 -18.24
N SER A 302 1.59 -3.34 -16.99
CA SER A 302 0.29 -3.69 -16.42
C SER A 302 -0.88 -2.99 -17.14
N ASN A 303 -2.06 -3.61 -17.13
CA ASN A 303 -3.28 -3.04 -17.75
C ASN A 303 -3.13 -2.68 -19.25
N ALA A 304 -2.25 -3.35 -19.99
CA ALA A 304 -1.97 -3.10 -21.40
C ALA A 304 -2.79 -3.98 -22.38
N ARG A 305 -3.74 -4.76 -21.84
CA ARG A 305 -4.61 -5.71 -22.55
C ARG A 305 -3.86 -6.81 -23.33
N ILE A 306 -2.61 -7.10 -22.96
CA ILE A 306 -1.78 -8.11 -23.62
C ILE A 306 -2.44 -9.49 -23.46
N PHE A 307 -2.58 -10.24 -24.56
CA PHE A 307 -3.23 -11.55 -24.58
C PHE A 307 -2.21 -12.71 -24.62
N ALA A 308 -1.13 -12.55 -25.38
CA ALA A 308 -0.08 -13.56 -25.52
C ALA A 308 1.31 -12.97 -25.30
N LEU A 309 2.14 -13.66 -24.51
CA LEU A 309 3.57 -13.38 -24.44
C LEU A 309 4.28 -14.18 -25.53
N ARG A 310 4.72 -13.47 -26.57
CA ARG A 310 5.42 -14.03 -27.72
C ARG A 310 6.83 -14.51 -27.35
N ASN A 311 7.37 -15.43 -28.16
CA ASN A 311 8.75 -15.88 -28.07
C ASN A 311 9.72 -14.69 -27.99
N SER A 312 10.62 -14.71 -27.00
CA SER A 312 11.71 -13.74 -26.85
C SER A 312 11.28 -12.27 -26.85
N VAL A 313 10.06 -11.94 -26.41
CA VAL A 313 9.49 -10.58 -26.49
C VAL A 313 10.35 -9.51 -25.80
N PHE A 314 11.07 -9.86 -24.73
CA PHE A 314 11.92 -8.94 -23.97
C PHE A 314 13.44 -9.10 -24.22
N ARG A 315 13.84 -9.88 -25.23
CA ARG A 315 15.27 -10.26 -25.45
C ARG A 315 16.24 -9.08 -25.61
N HIS A 316 15.73 -7.91 -26.00
CA HIS A 316 16.52 -6.71 -26.23
C HIS A 316 16.69 -5.86 -24.96
N MET A 317 16.22 -6.32 -23.79
CA MET A 317 16.42 -5.65 -22.51
C MET A 317 17.05 -6.64 -21.50
N PRO A 318 18.30 -7.07 -21.70
CA PRO A 318 18.94 -8.12 -20.88
C PRO A 318 19.23 -7.67 -19.44
N ASP A 319 19.23 -6.36 -19.18
CA ASP A 319 19.45 -5.77 -17.85
C ASP A 319 18.17 -5.75 -16.99
N LEU A 320 17.04 -6.24 -17.49
CA LEU A 320 15.79 -6.27 -16.72
C LEU A 320 15.94 -7.13 -15.46
N GLU A 321 15.68 -6.50 -14.32
CA GLU A 321 15.61 -7.08 -12.98
C GLU A 321 14.15 -7.26 -12.54
N GLU A 322 13.23 -6.41 -13.02
CA GLU A 322 11.82 -6.42 -12.65
C GLU A 322 10.88 -6.25 -13.85
N ILE A 323 9.86 -7.10 -13.95
CA ILE A 323 8.79 -6.99 -14.94
C ILE A 323 7.44 -7.12 -14.25
N SER A 324 6.57 -6.13 -14.47
CA SER A 324 5.15 -6.20 -14.13
C SER A 324 4.31 -6.35 -15.40
N LEU A 325 3.55 -7.43 -15.48
CA LEU A 325 2.58 -7.75 -16.53
C LEU A 325 1.19 -7.99 -15.92
N SER A 326 0.95 -7.45 -14.72
CA SER A 326 -0.28 -7.67 -13.98
C SER A 326 -1.50 -7.04 -14.66
N ALA A 327 -2.69 -7.54 -14.34
CA ALA A 327 -3.96 -6.98 -14.84
C ALA A 327 -4.02 -6.88 -16.38
N ASN A 328 -3.42 -7.85 -17.08
CA ASN A 328 -3.54 -8.00 -18.52
C ASN A 328 -4.58 -9.10 -18.85
N LEU A 329 -4.65 -9.51 -20.11
CA LEU A 329 -5.52 -10.58 -20.59
C LEU A 329 -4.71 -11.83 -20.94
N ILE A 330 -3.53 -12.00 -20.32
CA ILE A 330 -2.57 -13.02 -20.73
C ILE A 330 -3.18 -14.39 -20.47
N ASN A 331 -3.41 -15.13 -21.55
CA ASN A 331 -3.87 -16.51 -21.50
C ASN A 331 -2.82 -17.47 -22.09
N GLN A 332 -1.87 -16.95 -22.87
CA GLN A 332 -0.84 -17.76 -23.54
C GLN A 332 0.56 -17.22 -23.26
N ILE A 333 1.47 -18.11 -22.85
CA ILE A 333 2.90 -17.83 -22.75
C ILE A 333 3.60 -18.77 -23.72
N GLU A 334 4.15 -18.24 -24.81
CA GLU A 334 4.88 -19.05 -25.79
C GLU A 334 6.17 -19.61 -25.19
N ARG A 335 6.65 -20.71 -25.78
CA ARG A 335 7.94 -21.28 -25.41
C ARG A 335 9.03 -20.22 -25.57
N ASP A 336 9.92 -20.13 -24.57
CA ASP A 336 11.04 -19.20 -24.57
C ASP A 336 10.62 -17.70 -24.61
N ALA A 337 9.41 -17.35 -24.16
CA ALA A 337 8.93 -15.96 -24.07
C ALA A 337 9.88 -15.04 -23.26
N PHE A 338 10.47 -15.58 -22.18
CA PHE A 338 11.41 -14.86 -21.29
C PHE A 338 12.89 -15.10 -21.64
N TYR A 339 13.20 -15.53 -22.86
CA TYR A 339 14.59 -15.76 -23.28
C TYR A 339 15.41 -14.45 -23.26
N GLY A 340 16.64 -14.52 -22.72
CA GLY A 340 17.56 -13.39 -22.60
C GLY A 340 17.42 -12.57 -21.30
N LEU A 341 16.53 -12.98 -20.38
CA LEU A 341 16.29 -12.29 -19.12
C LEU A 341 17.05 -12.93 -17.94
N ASP A 342 18.37 -13.05 -18.07
CA ASP A 342 19.20 -13.74 -17.08
C ASP A 342 19.28 -13.02 -15.72
N ASN A 343 19.02 -11.71 -15.69
CA ASN A 343 19.06 -10.87 -14.49
C ASN A 343 17.70 -10.69 -13.81
N LEU A 344 16.61 -11.25 -14.37
CA LEU A 344 15.26 -11.04 -13.85
C LEU A 344 15.10 -11.64 -12.47
N ARG A 345 14.72 -10.81 -11.48
CA ARG A 345 14.49 -11.17 -10.08
C ARG A 345 13.02 -11.18 -9.71
N THR A 346 12.24 -10.25 -10.27
CA THR A 346 10.82 -10.10 -9.94
C THR A 346 9.97 -10.17 -11.19
N LEU A 347 9.00 -11.09 -11.20
CA LEU A 347 8.02 -11.23 -12.27
C LEU A 347 6.61 -11.25 -11.70
N ASN A 348 5.81 -10.24 -12.05
CA ASN A 348 4.41 -10.16 -11.66
C ASN A 348 3.50 -10.47 -12.87
N LEU A 349 2.80 -11.60 -12.81
CA LEU A 349 1.80 -12.06 -13.77
C LEU A 349 0.41 -12.17 -13.12
N SER A 350 0.18 -11.51 -11.98
CA SER A 350 -1.09 -11.53 -11.27
C SER A 350 -2.24 -10.91 -12.06
N HIS A 351 -3.49 -11.25 -11.73
CA HIS A 351 -4.68 -10.69 -12.40
C HIS A 351 -4.66 -10.89 -13.92
N ASN A 352 -4.28 -12.08 -14.39
CA ASN A 352 -4.32 -12.46 -15.80
C ASN A 352 -5.32 -13.60 -16.01
N LEU A 353 -5.31 -14.21 -17.20
CA LEU A 353 -6.26 -15.24 -17.60
C LEU A 353 -5.59 -16.61 -17.79
N LEU A 354 -4.42 -16.84 -17.17
CA LEU A 354 -3.71 -18.12 -17.29
C LEU A 354 -4.55 -19.26 -16.69
N ASP A 355 -4.72 -20.35 -17.42
CA ASP A 355 -5.49 -21.53 -17.00
C ASP A 355 -4.60 -22.74 -16.67
N LYS A 356 -3.35 -22.73 -17.14
CA LYS A 356 -2.33 -23.73 -16.85
C LYS A 356 -0.93 -23.13 -16.85
N ILE A 357 0.01 -23.82 -16.21
CA ILE A 357 1.45 -23.55 -16.30
C ILE A 357 2.15 -24.81 -16.82
N ASP A 358 2.69 -24.73 -18.03
CA ASP A 358 3.39 -25.85 -18.66
C ASP A 358 4.81 -26.03 -18.08
N SER A 359 5.42 -27.18 -18.36
CA SER A 359 6.81 -27.45 -17.98
C SER A 359 7.76 -26.52 -18.75
N GLY A 360 8.74 -25.95 -18.05
CA GLY A 360 9.77 -25.10 -18.66
C GLY A 360 9.32 -23.69 -19.08
N THR A 361 8.10 -23.25 -18.76
CA THR A 361 7.63 -21.86 -19.01
C THR A 361 8.63 -20.80 -18.48
N PHE A 362 9.25 -21.07 -17.33
CA PHE A 362 10.18 -20.16 -16.66
C PHE A 362 11.65 -20.63 -16.70
N LYS A 363 12.02 -21.58 -17.57
CA LYS A 363 13.36 -22.21 -17.55
C LYS A 363 14.53 -21.25 -17.83
N ASN A 364 14.25 -20.09 -18.45
CA ASN A 364 15.26 -19.11 -18.86
C ASN A 364 15.46 -17.98 -17.85
N VAL A 365 14.66 -17.88 -16.78
CA VAL A 365 14.75 -16.81 -15.77
C VAL A 365 15.32 -17.36 -14.46
N ARG A 366 16.58 -17.82 -14.51
CA ARG A 366 17.22 -18.58 -13.41
C ARG A 366 17.50 -17.74 -12.17
N SER A 367 17.59 -16.43 -12.32
CA SER A 367 17.81 -15.47 -11.22
C SER A 367 16.52 -15.06 -10.51
N LEU A 368 15.37 -15.58 -10.93
CA LEU A 368 14.07 -15.16 -10.39
C LEU A 368 13.96 -15.50 -8.90
N GLU A 369 13.69 -14.48 -8.10
CA GLU A 369 13.53 -14.55 -6.65
C GLU A 369 12.04 -14.48 -6.26
N THR A 370 11.25 -13.69 -6.98
CA THR A 370 9.81 -13.47 -6.71
C THR A 370 8.98 -13.71 -7.97
N LEU A 371 8.01 -14.61 -7.86
CA LEU A 371 7.02 -14.90 -8.90
C LEU A 371 5.61 -14.77 -8.33
N ASP A 372 4.84 -13.85 -8.87
CA ASP A 372 3.43 -13.66 -8.54
C ASP A 372 2.53 -14.10 -9.71
N LEU A 373 1.74 -15.15 -9.47
CA LEU A 373 0.74 -15.70 -10.38
C LEU A 373 -0.66 -15.67 -9.75
N SER A 374 -0.85 -14.85 -8.72
CA SER A 374 -2.13 -14.76 -8.01
C SER A 374 -3.24 -14.23 -8.91
N ASN A 375 -4.49 -14.48 -8.53
CA ASN A 375 -5.65 -13.95 -9.26
C ASN A 375 -5.65 -14.33 -10.75
N ASN A 376 -5.38 -15.60 -11.05
CA ASN A 376 -5.49 -16.17 -12.39
C ASN A 376 -6.56 -17.28 -12.40
N ASN A 377 -6.67 -18.02 -13.51
CA ASN A 377 -7.60 -19.14 -13.64
C ASN A 377 -6.88 -20.50 -13.59
N ILE A 378 -5.69 -20.59 -12.99
CA ILE A 378 -4.81 -21.76 -13.10
C ILE A 378 -5.47 -22.96 -12.43
N ARG A 379 -5.70 -24.00 -13.21
CA ARG A 379 -6.28 -25.29 -12.78
C ARG A 379 -5.25 -26.41 -12.81
N ILE A 380 -4.30 -26.33 -13.74
CA ILE A 380 -3.36 -27.41 -14.05
C ILE A 380 -1.92 -26.87 -13.97
N LEU A 381 -1.10 -27.51 -13.15
CA LEU A 381 0.35 -27.38 -13.17
C LEU A 381 0.91 -28.60 -13.90
N GLY A 382 1.61 -28.38 -15.01
CA GLY A 382 2.32 -29.41 -15.75
C GLY A 382 3.42 -30.10 -14.92
N SER A 383 3.94 -31.22 -15.42
CA SER A 383 5.00 -31.95 -14.73
C SER A 383 6.26 -31.08 -14.57
N GLU A 384 6.77 -30.99 -13.35
CA GLU A 384 7.88 -30.11 -12.99
C GLU A 384 7.62 -28.64 -13.37
N SER A 385 6.38 -28.16 -13.20
CA SER A 385 6.10 -26.72 -13.29
C SER A 385 7.08 -25.95 -12.40
N PHE A 386 7.55 -24.80 -12.88
CA PHE A 386 8.59 -23.98 -12.23
C PHE A 386 10.00 -24.57 -12.24
N GLN A 387 10.27 -25.61 -13.05
CA GLN A 387 11.63 -26.05 -13.31
C GLN A 387 12.49 -24.91 -13.89
N GLY A 388 13.74 -24.82 -13.43
CA GLY A 388 14.68 -23.78 -13.83
C GLY A 388 14.70 -22.55 -12.92
N LEU A 389 13.99 -22.58 -11.78
CA LEU A 389 13.94 -21.50 -10.79
C LEU A 389 14.68 -21.86 -9.48
N PRO A 390 16.03 -22.02 -9.50
CA PRO A 390 16.79 -22.45 -8.32
C PRO A 390 16.82 -21.39 -7.20
N ASN A 391 16.66 -20.11 -7.55
CA ASN A 391 16.77 -18.97 -6.64
C ASN A 391 15.40 -18.45 -6.15
N LEU A 392 14.29 -19.11 -6.50
CA LEU A 392 12.96 -18.63 -6.15
C LEU A 392 12.76 -18.67 -4.63
N VAL A 393 12.49 -17.51 -4.04
CA VAL A 393 12.27 -17.30 -2.61
C VAL A 393 10.78 -17.15 -2.31
N HIS A 394 10.04 -16.50 -3.20
CA HIS A 394 8.62 -16.19 -3.06
C HIS A 394 7.83 -16.67 -4.27
N LEU A 395 6.82 -17.51 -4.02
CA LEU A 395 5.85 -17.95 -5.02
C LEU A 395 4.44 -17.71 -4.52
N SER A 396 3.68 -16.89 -5.24
CA SER A 396 2.26 -16.70 -5.02
C SER A 396 1.43 -17.36 -6.12
N LEU A 397 0.56 -18.28 -5.71
CA LEU A 397 -0.45 -18.94 -6.53
C LEU A 397 -1.86 -18.73 -5.94
N SER A 398 -2.00 -17.73 -5.06
CA SER A 398 -3.26 -17.37 -4.40
C SER A 398 -4.37 -17.08 -5.40
N GLU A 399 -5.63 -17.29 -5.00
CA GLU A 399 -6.80 -16.94 -5.82
C GLU A 399 -6.72 -17.55 -7.24
N ASN A 400 -6.53 -18.87 -7.30
CA ASN A 400 -6.55 -19.67 -8.52
C ASN A 400 -7.58 -20.81 -8.38
N SER A 401 -7.53 -21.82 -9.25
CA SER A 401 -8.42 -22.97 -9.21
C SER A 401 -7.66 -24.29 -9.06
N LEU A 402 -6.51 -24.28 -8.38
CA LEU A 402 -5.66 -25.46 -8.19
C LEU A 402 -6.34 -26.48 -7.28
N GLN A 403 -6.38 -27.74 -7.73
CA GLN A 403 -6.84 -28.87 -6.91
C GLN A 403 -5.68 -29.68 -6.31
N TYR A 404 -4.54 -29.71 -7.01
CA TYR A 404 -3.36 -30.47 -6.61
C TYR A 404 -2.09 -29.68 -6.90
N VAL A 405 -1.05 -29.91 -6.11
CA VAL A 405 0.26 -29.23 -6.21
C VAL A 405 1.44 -30.20 -6.32
N HIS A 406 1.18 -31.50 -6.48
CA HIS A 406 2.20 -32.55 -6.51
C HIS A 406 3.12 -32.51 -7.76
N THR A 407 2.81 -31.67 -8.75
CA THR A 407 3.57 -31.53 -10.00
C THR A 407 4.58 -30.38 -9.97
N LEU A 408 4.65 -29.62 -8.88
CA LEU A 408 5.68 -28.60 -8.66
C LEU A 408 7.08 -29.20 -8.84
N ALA A 409 7.99 -28.44 -9.45
CA ALA A 409 9.41 -28.75 -9.41
C ALA A 409 9.96 -28.61 -7.98
N ARG A 410 11.16 -29.16 -7.75
CA ARG A 410 11.88 -28.94 -6.50
C ARG A 410 12.42 -27.51 -6.45
N LEU A 411 11.97 -26.73 -5.46
CA LEU A 411 12.33 -25.33 -5.26
C LEU A 411 13.16 -25.18 -3.97
N PRO A 412 14.50 -25.29 -4.04
CA PRO A 412 15.34 -25.44 -2.86
C PRO A 412 15.46 -24.17 -2.01
N GLN A 413 15.28 -22.98 -2.60
CA GLN A 413 15.38 -21.70 -1.88
C GLN A 413 14.02 -21.13 -1.45
N LEU A 414 12.91 -21.81 -1.77
CA LEU A 414 11.58 -21.27 -1.52
C LEU A 414 11.34 -21.09 -0.01
N LYS A 415 10.98 -19.87 0.39
CA LYS A 415 10.68 -19.48 1.77
C LYS A 415 9.21 -19.18 1.97
N LYS A 416 8.59 -18.49 1.02
CA LYS A 416 7.19 -18.07 1.10
C LYS A 416 6.41 -18.72 -0.04
N LEU A 417 5.40 -19.51 0.33
CA LEU A 417 4.50 -20.16 -0.60
C LEU A 417 3.06 -19.81 -0.24
N PHE A 418 2.40 -19.08 -1.14
CA PHE A 418 1.00 -18.71 -0.98
C PHE A 418 0.13 -19.49 -1.96
N LEU A 419 -0.81 -20.24 -1.41
CA LEU A 419 -1.74 -21.15 -2.09
C LEU A 419 -3.18 -20.90 -1.62
N ASP A 420 -3.44 -19.79 -0.93
CA ASP A 420 -4.76 -19.51 -0.39
C ASP A 420 -5.81 -19.32 -1.49
N SER A 421 -7.07 -19.49 -1.11
CA SER A 421 -8.22 -19.24 -1.99
C SER A 421 -8.15 -20.08 -3.28
N ASN A 422 -7.82 -21.36 -3.13
CA ASN A 422 -7.76 -22.36 -4.19
C ASN A 422 -8.75 -23.51 -3.92
N LYS A 423 -8.59 -24.66 -4.59
CA LYS A 423 -9.43 -25.85 -4.43
C LYS A 423 -8.63 -27.06 -3.93
N ILE A 424 -7.50 -26.83 -3.25
CA ILE A 424 -6.54 -27.88 -2.87
C ILE A 424 -7.19 -28.83 -1.86
N THR A 425 -7.10 -30.13 -2.14
CA THR A 425 -7.68 -31.18 -1.28
C THR A 425 -6.65 -32.02 -0.54
N SER A 426 -5.36 -31.90 -0.87
CA SER A 426 -4.28 -32.68 -0.27
C SER A 426 -2.93 -31.99 -0.43
N LEU A 427 -2.05 -32.17 0.57
CA LEU A 427 -0.65 -31.72 0.55
C LEU A 427 0.31 -32.73 -0.08
N TYR A 428 -0.19 -33.80 -0.70
CA TYR A 428 0.66 -34.85 -1.29
C TYR A 428 1.72 -34.28 -2.24
N GLY A 429 2.95 -34.75 -2.09
CA GLY A 429 4.12 -34.30 -2.85
C GLY A 429 4.75 -33.01 -2.30
N LEU A 430 3.93 -32.05 -1.86
CA LEU A 430 4.36 -30.68 -1.55
C LEU A 430 5.58 -30.59 -0.63
N PRO A 431 5.68 -31.38 0.47
CA PRO A 431 6.84 -31.31 1.35
C PRO A 431 8.16 -31.71 0.70
N ARG A 432 8.13 -32.55 -0.35
CA ARG A 432 9.34 -32.89 -1.13
C ARG A 432 9.77 -31.75 -2.05
N GLN A 433 8.81 -30.98 -2.55
CA GLN A 433 9.02 -29.97 -3.58
C GLN A 433 9.38 -28.61 -2.98
N ALA A 434 8.74 -28.25 -1.87
CA ALA A 434 8.89 -26.96 -1.18
C ALA A 434 9.42 -27.13 0.25
N ARG A 435 10.35 -28.07 0.49
CA ARG A 435 10.81 -28.47 1.84
C ARG A 435 11.30 -27.32 2.74
N ASN A 436 11.84 -26.27 2.15
CA ASN A 436 12.53 -25.19 2.87
C ASN A 436 11.66 -23.97 3.21
N VAL A 437 10.33 -24.05 2.98
CA VAL A 437 9.42 -22.96 3.29
C VAL A 437 9.38 -22.65 4.79
N THR A 438 9.32 -21.35 5.09
CA THR A 438 9.16 -20.79 6.44
C THR A 438 7.75 -20.26 6.64
N THR A 439 7.09 -19.85 5.55
CA THR A 439 5.70 -19.39 5.56
C THR A 439 4.90 -20.13 4.49
N ILE A 440 3.82 -20.77 4.92
CA ILE A 440 2.86 -21.40 4.02
C ILE A 440 1.46 -20.85 4.29
N ASP A 441 0.80 -20.41 3.22
CA ASP A 441 -0.59 -19.98 3.27
C ASP A 441 -1.46 -20.92 2.44
N LEU A 442 -2.36 -21.61 3.12
CA LEU A 442 -3.31 -22.57 2.57
C LEU A 442 -4.75 -22.16 2.88
N ARG A 443 -5.00 -20.91 3.30
CA ARG A 443 -6.34 -20.47 3.69
C ARG A 443 -7.37 -20.70 2.60
N ASN A 444 -8.63 -20.88 2.98
CA ASN A 444 -9.75 -20.98 2.03
C ASN A 444 -9.52 -22.01 0.92
N ASN A 445 -9.04 -23.20 1.29
CA ASN A 445 -8.92 -24.35 0.40
C ASN A 445 -9.98 -25.42 0.73
N ARG A 446 -9.77 -26.66 0.26
CA ARG A 446 -10.68 -27.79 0.48
C ARG A 446 -9.99 -28.91 1.27
N LEU A 447 -9.04 -28.57 2.14
CA LEU A 447 -8.44 -29.53 3.06
C LEU A 447 -9.49 -29.97 4.08
N ARG A 448 -9.59 -31.28 4.29
CA ARG A 448 -10.61 -31.90 5.16
C ARG A 448 -10.02 -32.74 6.28
N ASN A 449 -8.71 -32.98 6.26
CA ASN A 449 -8.02 -33.81 7.23
C ASN A 449 -7.19 -32.92 8.17
N ALA A 450 -7.48 -32.93 9.47
CA ALA A 450 -6.69 -32.18 10.43
C ALA A 450 -5.24 -32.70 10.57
N GLU A 451 -4.93 -33.92 10.08
CA GLU A 451 -3.56 -34.44 9.97
C GLU A 451 -2.66 -33.53 9.10
N ASP A 452 -3.22 -32.73 8.21
CA ASP A 452 -2.46 -31.78 7.38
C ASP A 452 -1.62 -30.83 8.25
N VAL A 453 -2.08 -30.49 9.47
CA VAL A 453 -1.30 -29.71 10.45
C VAL A 453 -0.03 -30.47 10.86
N TYR A 454 -0.15 -31.75 11.21
CA TYR A 454 0.96 -32.60 11.63
C TYR A 454 1.93 -32.85 10.47
N THR A 455 1.39 -33.05 9.27
CA THR A 455 2.16 -33.18 8.03
C THR A 455 3.04 -31.94 7.83
N ILE A 456 2.47 -30.74 8.00
CA ILE A 456 3.24 -29.49 7.88
C ILE A 456 4.35 -29.41 8.94
N LEU A 457 4.02 -29.72 10.20
CA LEU A 457 4.96 -29.64 11.32
C LEU A 457 6.13 -30.64 11.19
N VAL A 458 5.89 -31.82 10.65
CA VAL A 458 6.89 -32.89 10.54
C VAL A 458 7.73 -32.75 9.27
N GLU A 459 7.10 -32.45 8.14
CA GLU A 459 7.75 -32.54 6.84
C GLU A 459 8.41 -31.22 6.37
N PHE A 460 8.09 -30.08 7.01
CA PHE A 460 8.69 -28.77 6.72
C PHE A 460 9.56 -28.30 7.90
N PRO A 461 10.86 -28.65 7.93
CA PRO A 461 11.73 -28.43 9.09
C PRO A 461 12.01 -26.96 9.44
N ASN A 462 11.73 -26.03 8.53
CA ASN A 462 11.97 -24.60 8.73
C ASN A 462 10.66 -23.79 8.88
N ILE A 463 9.51 -24.46 9.02
CA ILE A 463 8.23 -23.75 9.09
C ILE A 463 8.11 -22.91 10.37
N GLU A 464 7.70 -21.66 10.19
CA GLU A 464 7.56 -20.65 11.25
C GLU A 464 6.13 -20.10 11.30
N THR A 465 5.49 -19.95 10.15
CA THR A 465 4.16 -19.36 10.00
C THR A 465 3.27 -20.24 9.13
N ILE A 466 2.12 -20.64 9.70
CA ILE A 466 1.15 -21.52 9.04
C ILE A 466 -0.21 -20.84 9.03
N PHE A 467 -0.77 -20.66 7.83
CA PHE A 467 -2.16 -20.23 7.67
C PHE A 467 -3.00 -21.36 7.05
N LEU A 468 -3.98 -21.85 7.80
CA LEU A 468 -4.88 -22.94 7.37
C LEU A 468 -6.35 -22.58 7.50
N GLY A 469 -6.67 -21.36 7.95
CA GLY A 469 -8.04 -20.98 8.20
C GLY A 469 -8.96 -21.06 6.96
N GLY A 470 -10.24 -21.32 7.19
CA GLY A 470 -11.22 -21.55 6.12
C GLY A 470 -11.18 -22.95 5.50
N ASN A 471 -10.29 -23.85 5.94
CA ASN A 471 -10.31 -25.27 5.58
C ASN A 471 -11.17 -26.06 6.58
N VAL A 472 -12.38 -26.44 6.20
CA VAL A 472 -13.30 -27.16 7.10
C VAL A 472 -12.88 -28.62 7.25
N PHE A 473 -12.22 -28.93 8.36
CA PHE A 473 -11.80 -30.29 8.70
C PHE A 473 -13.01 -31.15 9.10
N SER A 474 -13.15 -32.31 8.47
CA SER A 474 -14.23 -33.28 8.74
C SER A 474 -13.73 -34.55 9.42
N TRP A 475 -12.43 -34.83 9.37
CA TRP A 475 -11.82 -35.97 10.03
C TRP A 475 -10.38 -35.69 10.46
N CYS A 476 -9.86 -36.57 11.31
CA CYS A 476 -8.51 -36.56 11.83
C CYS A 476 -8.11 -38.03 11.98
N VAL A 477 -7.16 -38.50 11.17
CA VAL A 477 -6.53 -39.82 11.28
C VAL A 477 -5.04 -39.58 11.30
N LEU A 478 -4.39 -39.91 12.41
CA LEU A 478 -2.96 -39.67 12.57
C LEU A 478 -2.16 -40.84 12.01
N ASN A 479 -1.24 -40.57 11.10
CA ASN A 479 -0.20 -41.51 10.75
C ASN A 479 0.72 -41.77 11.96
N ALA A 480 0.81 -43.02 12.40
CA ALA A 480 1.62 -43.43 13.55
C ALA A 480 3.13 -43.09 13.43
N LYS A 481 3.59 -42.70 12.23
CA LYS A 481 4.98 -42.27 11.99
C LYS A 481 5.21 -40.78 12.22
N TYR A 482 4.15 -39.98 12.35
CA TYR A 482 4.28 -38.54 12.57
C TYR A 482 4.48 -38.26 14.06
N SER A 483 5.67 -37.74 14.37
CA SER A 483 6.06 -37.27 15.70
C SER A 483 6.53 -35.83 15.57
N VAL A 484 5.75 -34.90 16.12
CA VAL A 484 6.06 -33.47 16.08
C VAL A 484 7.22 -33.20 17.03
N SER A 485 8.33 -32.70 16.50
CA SER A 485 9.49 -32.36 17.32
C SER A 485 9.18 -31.17 18.25
N PRO A 486 9.53 -31.23 19.55
CA PRO A 486 9.39 -30.09 20.46
C PRO A 486 10.34 -28.92 20.11
N LEU A 487 11.32 -29.14 19.22
CA LEU A 487 12.26 -28.13 18.72
C LEU A 487 11.76 -27.44 17.44
N ASN A 488 10.48 -27.60 17.07
CA ASN A 488 9.90 -26.89 15.93
C ASN A 488 9.96 -25.36 16.13
N LYS A 489 9.97 -24.63 15.01
CA LYS A 489 10.16 -23.18 14.98
C LYS A 489 8.85 -22.39 14.80
N VAL A 490 7.70 -23.04 14.96
CA VAL A 490 6.41 -22.41 14.65
C VAL A 490 6.11 -21.32 15.67
N GLN A 491 5.88 -20.11 15.18
CA GLN A 491 5.57 -18.92 15.96
C GLN A 491 4.14 -18.44 15.73
N PHE A 492 3.57 -18.73 14.56
CA PHE A 492 2.23 -18.29 14.18
C PHE A 492 1.43 -19.43 13.55
N LEU A 493 0.24 -19.66 14.07
CA LEU A 493 -0.69 -20.68 13.58
C LEU A 493 -2.11 -20.10 13.47
N ASP A 494 -2.65 -20.09 12.26
CA ASP A 494 -4.02 -19.71 11.98
C ASP A 494 -4.88 -20.91 11.59
N LEU A 495 -5.87 -21.19 12.42
CA LEU A 495 -6.87 -22.25 12.28
C LEU A 495 -8.30 -21.69 12.33
N HIS A 496 -8.51 -20.41 11.99
CA HIS A 496 -9.86 -19.84 11.98
C HIS A 496 -10.80 -20.59 11.02
N MET A 497 -12.09 -20.69 11.33
CA MET A 497 -13.06 -21.35 10.43
C MET A 497 -12.68 -22.77 9.97
N THR A 498 -11.96 -23.55 10.78
CA THR A 498 -11.57 -24.93 10.43
C THR A 498 -12.53 -26.00 10.93
N GLY A 499 -13.53 -25.62 11.75
CA GLY A 499 -14.55 -26.55 12.25
C GLY A 499 -14.06 -27.49 13.34
N LEU A 500 -13.01 -27.11 14.07
CA LEU A 500 -12.35 -27.94 15.09
C LEU A 500 -13.29 -28.50 16.17
N GLN A 501 -14.38 -27.78 16.48
CA GLN A 501 -15.37 -28.22 17.47
C GLN A 501 -15.85 -29.65 17.23
N ASN A 502 -16.11 -30.03 15.97
CA ASN A 502 -16.64 -31.36 15.65
C ASN A 502 -15.61 -32.47 15.95
N LEU A 503 -14.33 -32.20 15.73
CA LEU A 503 -13.24 -33.14 16.00
C LEU A 503 -12.99 -33.27 17.50
N TRP A 504 -12.99 -32.16 18.22
CA TRP A 504 -12.77 -32.16 19.67
C TRP A 504 -13.89 -32.85 20.44
N LEU A 505 -15.16 -32.70 20.01
CA LEU A 505 -16.28 -33.46 20.60
C LEU A 505 -16.14 -34.97 20.43
N GLN A 506 -15.44 -35.42 19.38
CA GLN A 506 -15.15 -36.83 19.13
C GLN A 506 -13.85 -37.30 19.81
N GLY A 507 -13.18 -36.44 20.58
CA GLY A 507 -11.91 -36.76 21.22
C GLY A 507 -10.73 -36.92 20.26
N ARG A 508 -10.78 -36.31 19.06
CA ARG A 508 -9.76 -36.45 18.01
C ARG A 508 -8.86 -35.22 17.94
N CYS A 509 -7.58 -35.42 17.59
CA CYS A 509 -6.59 -34.35 17.41
C CYS A 509 -6.47 -33.40 18.63
N LEU A 510 -6.61 -33.95 19.85
CA LEU A 510 -6.52 -33.17 21.09
C LEU A 510 -5.07 -32.81 21.49
N ASP A 511 -4.09 -33.43 20.84
CA ASP A 511 -2.65 -33.27 21.07
C ASP A 511 -1.97 -32.31 20.08
N MET A 512 -2.73 -31.71 19.15
CA MET A 512 -2.22 -30.87 18.06
C MET A 512 -1.28 -29.73 18.52
N PHE A 513 -1.47 -29.26 19.75
CA PHE A 513 -0.73 -28.13 20.32
C PHE A 513 0.34 -28.55 21.34
N ASP A 514 0.46 -29.84 21.66
CA ASP A 514 1.27 -30.34 22.80
C ASP A 514 2.75 -29.99 22.69
N HIS A 515 3.28 -29.93 21.46
CA HIS A 515 4.70 -29.70 21.18
C HIS A 515 5.00 -28.30 20.62
N LEU A 516 4.02 -27.40 20.56
CA LEU A 516 4.18 -26.06 19.97
C LEU A 516 4.69 -25.04 21.00
N HIS A 517 5.81 -25.35 21.65
CA HIS A 517 6.37 -24.57 22.76
C HIS A 517 6.83 -23.15 22.37
N GLN A 518 7.15 -22.93 21.08
CA GLN A 518 7.59 -21.63 20.55
C GLN A 518 6.44 -20.79 19.97
N LEU A 519 5.22 -21.32 19.92
CA LEU A 519 4.07 -20.63 19.33
C LEU A 519 3.76 -19.35 20.11
N GLN A 520 3.69 -18.23 19.41
CA GLN A 520 3.42 -16.91 19.98
C GLN A 520 1.99 -16.45 19.71
N THR A 521 1.45 -16.78 18.53
CA THR A 521 0.10 -16.39 18.12
C THR A 521 -0.70 -17.59 17.63
N LEU A 522 -1.88 -17.77 18.19
CA LEU A 522 -2.84 -18.79 17.81
C LEU A 522 -4.21 -18.17 17.51
N LEU A 523 -4.70 -18.40 16.29
CA LEU A 523 -6.00 -17.91 15.83
C LEU A 523 -6.99 -19.09 15.71
N LEU A 524 -8.06 -19.04 16.50
CA LEU A 524 -9.11 -20.06 16.60
C LEU A 524 -10.52 -19.48 16.45
N GLN A 525 -10.65 -18.25 15.96
CA GLN A 525 -11.94 -17.60 15.78
C GLN A 525 -12.83 -18.36 14.78
N GLN A 526 -14.15 -18.25 14.94
CA GLN A 526 -15.14 -18.85 14.04
C GLN A 526 -15.05 -20.38 13.89
N ASN A 527 -14.65 -21.10 14.93
CA ASN A 527 -14.60 -22.58 14.93
C ASN A 527 -15.84 -23.24 15.55
N MET A 528 -16.87 -22.45 15.89
CA MET A 528 -18.08 -22.91 16.57
C MET A 528 -17.79 -23.61 17.91
N ILE A 529 -16.68 -23.28 18.57
CA ILE A 529 -16.23 -23.96 19.79
C ILE A 529 -17.22 -23.68 20.92
N HIS A 530 -17.81 -24.73 21.52
CA HIS A 530 -18.75 -24.61 22.63
C HIS A 530 -18.09 -24.72 24.00
N SER A 531 -17.05 -25.54 24.09
CA SER A 531 -16.26 -25.77 25.30
C SER A 531 -14.84 -26.14 24.92
N LEU A 532 -13.86 -25.67 25.69
CA LEU A 532 -12.46 -26.03 25.51
C LEU A 532 -12.17 -27.38 26.18
N PRO A 533 -11.57 -28.36 25.47
CA PRO A 533 -11.11 -29.60 26.08
C PRO A 533 -10.09 -29.36 27.19
N LYS A 534 -10.06 -30.24 28.19
CA LYS A 534 -9.10 -30.15 29.29
C LYS A 534 -7.67 -30.23 28.75
N ASP A 535 -6.80 -29.37 29.25
CA ASP A 535 -5.37 -29.32 28.93
C ASP A 535 -5.02 -29.06 27.44
N ILE A 536 -5.97 -28.59 26.62
CA ILE A 536 -5.79 -28.40 25.17
C ILE A 536 -4.64 -27.43 24.82
N PHE A 537 -4.31 -26.50 25.71
CA PHE A 537 -3.24 -25.52 25.52
C PHE A 537 -1.99 -25.78 26.37
N LYS A 538 -1.87 -26.95 27.01
CA LYS A 538 -0.77 -27.26 27.96
C LYS A 538 0.63 -27.10 27.35
N GLY A 539 0.78 -27.37 26.05
CA GLY A 539 2.05 -27.30 25.33
C GLY A 539 2.49 -25.88 24.95
N LEU A 540 1.60 -24.89 25.02
CA LEU A 540 1.79 -23.55 24.45
C LEU A 540 2.51 -22.59 25.41
N THR A 541 3.75 -22.93 25.78
CA THR A 541 4.52 -22.24 26.83
C THR A 541 4.97 -20.82 26.50
N SER A 542 5.01 -20.44 25.22
CA SER A 542 5.40 -19.09 24.75
C SER A 542 4.24 -18.27 24.18
N LEU A 543 3.00 -18.77 24.30
CA LEU A 543 1.84 -18.15 23.67
C LEU A 543 1.59 -16.76 24.25
N ASN A 544 1.60 -15.76 23.39
CA ASN A 544 1.37 -14.36 23.74
C ASN A 544 -0.05 -13.93 23.40
N THR A 545 -0.54 -14.30 22.20
CA THR A 545 -1.84 -13.89 21.67
C THR A 545 -2.70 -15.10 21.32
N LEU A 546 -3.93 -15.11 21.83
CA LEU A 546 -4.95 -16.11 21.53
C LEU A 546 -6.25 -15.44 21.09
N ASP A 547 -6.74 -15.80 19.91
CA ASP A 547 -8.05 -15.35 19.41
C ASP A 547 -9.06 -16.50 19.41
N LEU A 548 -10.08 -16.38 20.27
CA LEU A 548 -11.21 -17.29 20.39
C LEU A 548 -12.54 -16.58 20.05
N SER A 549 -12.48 -15.44 19.34
CA SER A 549 -13.66 -14.66 18.99
C SER A 549 -14.62 -15.43 18.07
N PHE A 550 -15.89 -15.04 18.05
CA PHE A 550 -16.92 -15.63 17.18
C PHE A 550 -17.03 -17.16 17.32
N ASN A 551 -16.87 -17.67 18.54
CA ASN A 551 -17.18 -19.05 18.89
C ASN A 551 -18.50 -19.10 19.69
N SER A 552 -18.81 -20.26 20.27
CA SER A 552 -20.04 -20.48 21.03
C SER A 552 -19.73 -20.80 22.50
N LEU A 553 -18.61 -20.29 23.03
CA LEU A 553 -18.15 -20.62 24.39
C LEU A 553 -19.14 -20.13 25.43
N THR A 554 -19.55 -20.99 26.34
CA THR A 554 -20.51 -20.68 27.42
C THR A 554 -19.84 -20.39 28.77
N TYR A 555 -18.66 -20.98 29.00
CA TYR A 555 -17.82 -20.75 30.17
C TYR A 555 -16.34 -20.90 29.80
N ILE A 556 -15.45 -20.46 30.70
CA ILE A 556 -14.00 -20.63 30.58
C ILE A 556 -13.56 -21.55 31.73
N PRO A 557 -12.91 -22.69 31.45
CA PRO A 557 -12.36 -23.53 32.51
C PRO A 557 -11.23 -22.82 33.27
N ASN A 558 -11.16 -23.04 34.59
CA ASN A 558 -10.06 -22.51 35.40
C ASN A 558 -8.72 -23.07 34.93
N ASP A 559 -7.68 -22.22 34.96
CA ASP A 559 -6.30 -22.55 34.59
C ASP A 559 -6.09 -23.12 33.17
N ILE A 560 -7.05 -22.90 32.25
CA ILE A 560 -6.93 -23.39 30.86
C ILE A 560 -5.89 -22.65 30.02
N PHE A 561 -5.64 -21.38 30.34
CA PHE A 561 -4.74 -20.53 29.56
C PHE A 561 -3.30 -20.60 30.07
N PRO A 562 -2.30 -20.65 29.17
CA PRO A 562 -0.90 -20.69 29.57
C PRO A 562 -0.48 -19.36 30.24
N ARG A 563 0.43 -19.44 31.23
CA ARG A 563 0.91 -18.27 32.00
C ARG A 563 1.60 -17.20 31.15
N SER A 564 2.08 -17.56 29.96
CA SER A 564 2.69 -16.65 28.99
C SER A 564 1.67 -15.73 28.32
N LEU A 565 0.36 -16.05 28.35
CA LEU A 565 -0.66 -15.36 27.58
C LEU A 565 -0.81 -13.90 28.06
N ARG A 566 -0.83 -12.97 27.10
CA ARG A 566 -0.91 -11.52 27.35
C ARG A 566 -2.11 -10.88 26.65
N ILE A 567 -2.50 -11.38 25.48
CA ILE A 567 -3.60 -10.86 24.69
C ILE A 567 -4.61 -11.98 24.46
N LEU A 568 -5.83 -11.78 24.94
CA LEU A 568 -6.92 -12.73 24.75
C LEU A 568 -8.11 -12.02 24.10
N LYS A 569 -8.60 -12.58 23.00
CA LYS A 569 -9.82 -12.12 22.34
C LYS A 569 -10.91 -13.17 22.46
N LEU A 570 -12.06 -12.75 23.02
CA LEU A 570 -13.24 -13.57 23.27
C LEU A 570 -14.50 -12.88 22.74
N ALA A 571 -14.37 -11.98 21.78
CA ALA A 571 -15.51 -11.23 21.23
C ALA A 571 -16.57 -12.20 20.68
N HIS A 572 -17.84 -11.82 20.76
CA HIS A 572 -18.95 -12.55 20.14
C HIS A 572 -19.01 -14.05 20.51
N ASN A 573 -18.94 -14.35 21.81
CA ASN A 573 -19.18 -15.68 22.37
C ASN A 573 -20.53 -15.74 23.14
N HIS A 574 -20.76 -16.81 23.91
CA HIS A 574 -21.97 -17.02 24.71
C HIS A 574 -21.67 -17.05 26.21
N LEU A 575 -20.62 -16.34 26.65
CA LEU A 575 -20.20 -16.33 28.05
C LEU A 575 -21.28 -15.68 28.92
N GLY A 576 -21.82 -16.46 29.85
CA GLY A 576 -22.82 -16.00 30.82
C GLY A 576 -22.18 -15.38 32.06
N SER A 577 -21.22 -16.09 32.66
CA SER A 577 -20.38 -15.58 33.74
C SER A 577 -18.93 -15.94 33.48
N VAL A 578 -18.01 -15.19 34.07
CA VAL A 578 -16.57 -15.37 33.89
C VAL A 578 -15.85 -15.17 35.20
N ASP A 579 -14.97 -16.11 35.56
CA ASP A 579 -14.08 -15.98 36.70
C ASP A 579 -12.89 -15.04 36.35
N PRO A 580 -12.71 -13.91 37.05
CA PRO A 580 -11.58 -13.02 36.84
C PRO A 580 -10.20 -13.68 36.98
N GLN A 581 -10.09 -14.79 37.72
CA GLN A 581 -8.82 -15.50 37.89
C GLN A 581 -8.27 -16.03 36.56
N ALA A 582 -9.16 -16.37 35.62
CA ALA A 582 -8.77 -16.79 34.27
C ALA A 582 -8.03 -15.70 33.47
N PHE A 583 -8.10 -14.44 33.93
CA PHE A 583 -7.52 -13.27 33.25
C PHE A 583 -6.32 -12.66 33.98
N SER A 584 -5.83 -13.32 35.03
CA SER A 584 -4.83 -12.76 35.93
C SER A 584 -3.48 -12.44 35.28
N THR A 585 -3.13 -13.12 34.18
CA THR A 585 -1.87 -12.92 33.44
C THR A 585 -1.99 -11.97 32.25
N LEU A 586 -3.20 -11.50 31.93
CA LEU A 586 -3.47 -10.74 30.71
C LEU A 586 -3.05 -9.28 30.85
N THR A 587 -2.66 -8.70 29.72
CA THR A 587 -2.42 -7.25 29.56
C THR A 587 -3.53 -6.61 28.75
N THR A 588 -4.11 -7.36 27.80
CA THR A 588 -5.16 -6.88 26.91
C THR A 588 -6.25 -7.95 26.75
N LEU A 589 -7.52 -7.52 26.81
CA LEU A 589 -8.69 -8.39 26.73
C LEU A 589 -9.79 -7.80 25.83
N GLU A 590 -10.43 -8.64 25.03
CA GLU A 590 -11.66 -8.32 24.28
C GLU A 590 -12.80 -9.27 24.68
N LEU A 591 -13.96 -8.70 25.00
CA LEU A 591 -15.15 -9.41 25.49
C LEU A 591 -16.45 -8.91 24.86
N PHE A 592 -16.39 -7.94 23.94
CA PHE A 592 -17.56 -7.35 23.29
C PHE A 592 -18.45 -8.41 22.63
N GLY A 593 -19.76 -8.24 22.70
CA GLY A 593 -20.72 -9.14 22.04
C GLY A 593 -20.98 -10.48 22.75
N ASN A 594 -20.51 -10.65 23.99
CA ASN A 594 -20.88 -11.81 24.83
C ASN A 594 -22.29 -11.71 25.42
N ARG A 595 -22.81 -12.85 25.90
CA ARG A 595 -24.18 -12.99 26.45
C ARG A 595 -24.19 -13.03 27.98
N PHE A 596 -23.67 -12.00 28.62
CA PHE A 596 -23.52 -11.96 30.08
C PHE A 596 -24.86 -12.07 30.83
N LEU A 597 -24.89 -12.94 31.83
CA LEU A 597 -25.96 -13.13 32.80
C LEU A 597 -25.70 -12.23 34.01
N CYS A 598 -26.43 -11.14 34.11
CA CYS A 598 -26.30 -10.14 35.15
C CYS A 598 -27.09 -10.53 36.42
N ASP A 599 -26.64 -11.61 37.05
CA ASP A 599 -27.07 -12.09 38.37
C ASP A 599 -25.88 -12.14 39.35
N CYS A 600 -26.08 -12.76 40.52
CA CYS A 600 -25.07 -12.76 41.58
C CYS A 600 -23.77 -13.47 41.18
N THR A 601 -23.77 -14.31 40.14
CA THR A 601 -22.58 -15.01 39.66
C THR A 601 -21.59 -14.08 38.96
N LEU A 602 -22.03 -12.91 38.48
CA LEU A 602 -21.18 -11.94 37.78
C LEU A 602 -20.56 -10.91 38.73
N ARG A 603 -20.86 -10.98 40.04
CA ARG A 603 -20.51 -9.95 41.03
C ARG A 603 -19.00 -9.71 41.12
N ASP A 604 -18.22 -10.78 41.18
CA ASP A 604 -16.76 -10.67 41.29
C ASP A 604 -16.15 -10.16 39.97
N PHE A 605 -16.74 -10.52 38.84
CA PHE A 605 -16.36 -9.98 37.54
C PHE A 605 -16.66 -8.50 37.37
N GLN A 606 -17.83 -8.03 37.82
CA GLN A 606 -18.16 -6.59 37.84
C GLN A 606 -17.18 -5.81 38.73
N ARG A 607 -16.86 -6.32 39.93
CA ARG A 607 -15.87 -5.69 40.82
C ARG A 607 -14.51 -5.61 40.14
N TRP A 608 -14.05 -6.71 39.54
CA TRP A 608 -12.80 -6.77 38.81
C TRP A 608 -12.77 -5.77 37.63
N LEU A 609 -13.82 -5.70 36.82
CA LEU A 609 -13.91 -4.76 35.68
C LEU A 609 -13.76 -3.29 36.10
N SER A 610 -14.23 -2.92 37.30
CA SER A 610 -14.11 -1.55 37.81
C SER A 610 -12.71 -1.17 38.31
N GLN A 611 -11.85 -2.17 38.57
CA GLN A 611 -10.55 -2.00 39.24
C GLN A 611 -9.37 -2.53 38.41
N THR A 612 -9.65 -3.20 37.28
CA THR A 612 -8.62 -3.88 36.50
C THR A 612 -7.71 -2.89 35.76
N ASN A 613 -6.41 -3.20 35.73
CA ASN A 613 -5.43 -2.52 34.90
C ASN A 613 -5.28 -3.17 33.51
N VAL A 614 -6.05 -4.24 33.23
CA VAL A 614 -6.05 -4.90 31.91
C VAL A 614 -6.68 -3.96 30.89
N LYS A 615 -5.95 -3.70 29.80
CA LYS A 615 -6.44 -2.86 28.70
C LYS A 615 -7.58 -3.56 27.98
N MET A 616 -8.76 -2.98 27.99
CA MET A 616 -9.90 -3.49 27.24
C MET A 616 -9.87 -2.93 25.80
N PHE A 617 -9.96 -3.80 24.78
CA PHE A 617 -10.07 -3.37 23.39
C PHE A 617 -11.34 -2.53 23.17
N THR A 618 -12.47 -3.07 23.62
CA THR A 618 -13.73 -2.34 23.75
C THR A 618 -13.85 -1.77 25.16
N PRO A 619 -14.09 -0.45 25.34
CA PRO A 619 -14.22 0.16 26.66
C PRO A 619 -15.23 -0.59 27.54
N ALA A 620 -14.89 -0.83 28.82
CA ALA A 620 -15.72 -1.62 29.75
C ALA A 620 -17.18 -1.13 29.84
N GLY A 621 -17.42 0.18 29.70
CA GLY A 621 -18.77 0.77 29.68
C GLY A 621 -19.66 0.27 28.54
N LYS A 622 -19.09 -0.24 27.44
CA LYS A 622 -19.83 -0.80 26.30
C LYS A 622 -20.16 -2.29 26.44
N LEU A 623 -19.66 -2.96 27.48
CA LEU A 623 -20.09 -4.33 27.78
C LEU A 623 -21.46 -4.28 28.44
N THR A 624 -22.41 -5.09 27.97
CA THR A 624 -23.80 -5.01 28.42
C THR A 624 -24.37 -6.36 28.85
N CYS A 625 -25.35 -6.35 29.75
CA CYS A 625 -26.13 -7.52 30.13
C CYS A 625 -26.96 -8.02 28.94
N ALA A 626 -26.96 -9.34 28.76
CA ALA A 626 -27.92 -10.02 27.88
C ALA A 626 -29.14 -10.50 28.66
N TYR A 627 -28.92 -11.00 29.88
CA TYR A 627 -29.95 -11.50 30.78
C TYR A 627 -29.77 -10.95 32.20
N PRO A 628 -30.81 -10.93 33.05
CA PRO A 628 -32.21 -11.17 32.70
C PRO A 628 -32.80 -10.02 31.84
N GLU A 629 -33.94 -10.24 31.18
CA GLU A 629 -34.54 -9.26 30.24
C GLU A 629 -34.71 -7.85 30.83
N GLN A 630 -35.00 -7.73 32.12
CA GLN A 630 -35.15 -6.43 32.81
C GLN A 630 -33.85 -5.60 32.85
N GLN A 631 -32.70 -6.23 32.63
CA GLN A 631 -31.38 -5.58 32.61
C GLN A 631 -30.73 -5.59 31.23
N ARG A 632 -31.40 -6.12 30.21
CA ARG A 632 -30.85 -6.24 28.87
C ARG A 632 -30.38 -4.88 28.33
N GLY A 633 -29.16 -4.85 27.79
CA GLY A 633 -28.53 -3.64 27.27
C GLY A 633 -27.93 -2.69 28.33
N LYS A 634 -28.14 -2.94 29.64
CA LYS A 634 -27.47 -2.15 30.68
C LYS A 634 -25.99 -2.47 30.73
N SER A 635 -25.16 -1.45 30.95
CA SER A 635 -23.71 -1.61 31.10
C SER A 635 -23.38 -2.52 32.28
N LEU A 636 -22.42 -3.44 32.11
CA LEU A 636 -21.99 -4.36 33.16
C LEU A 636 -21.49 -3.62 34.40
N LEU A 637 -20.88 -2.44 34.25
CA LEU A 637 -20.40 -1.63 35.37
C LEU A 637 -21.54 -1.09 36.27
N HIS A 638 -22.77 -1.03 35.74
CA HIS A 638 -23.93 -0.46 36.43
C HIS A 638 -25.08 -1.46 36.59
N ALA A 639 -24.87 -2.73 36.25
CA ALA A 639 -25.86 -3.78 36.39
C ALA A 639 -26.15 -4.11 37.86
N ALA A 640 -27.41 -4.37 38.20
CA ALA A 640 -27.83 -4.77 39.54
C ALA A 640 -27.74 -6.30 39.67
N LEU A 641 -26.59 -6.80 40.10
CA LEU A 641 -26.29 -8.24 40.08
C LEU A 641 -26.93 -9.02 41.23
N CYS A 642 -27.24 -8.37 42.34
CA CYS A 642 -28.04 -8.93 43.41
C CYS A 642 -29.06 -7.88 43.85
N LYS A 643 -30.23 -8.30 44.35
CA LYS A 643 -30.99 -7.41 45.23
C LYS A 643 -30.09 -7.17 46.44
N ASP A 644 -29.73 -5.92 46.70
CA ASP A 644 -29.38 -5.52 48.06
C ASP A 644 -30.63 -5.79 48.91
N LYS A 645 -30.79 -7.03 49.40
CA LYS A 645 -31.66 -7.27 50.54
C LYS A 645 -30.94 -6.66 51.74
N LYS A 646 -31.00 -5.33 51.83
CA LYS A 646 -31.01 -4.63 53.10
C LYS A 646 -32.33 -5.00 53.76
N TYR A 647 -32.30 -6.01 54.61
CA TYR A 647 -33.18 -6.12 55.76
C TYR A 647 -32.30 -6.35 56.98
#